data_AF-A0A2V6BBQ2-F1
#
_entry.id   AF-A0A2V6BBQ2-F1
#
_cell.length_a   1.000
_cell.length_b   1.000
_cell.length_c   1.000
_cell.angle_alpha   90.00
_cell.angle_beta   90.00
_cell.angle_gamma   90.00
#
_symmetry.space_group_name_H-M   'P 1'
#
loop_
_entity.id
_entity.type
_entity.pdbx_description
1 polymer ?
#
loop_
_entity_poly.entity_id
_entity_poly.type
_entity_poly.pdbx_seq_one_letter_code
_entity_poly.pdbx_strand_id
1 'polypeptide(L)'
;MTSDSSGTIGLQGSATGPRREFSCNTTGTVPSGREVDYNPSSDYANDLQRGQSIVPGVTDTGNHCDDCITVIALPFPVTFYDQTFFSVGISSNGNLQFTGASDSDFFNECPLPTARVIDLIAPYWGDLHDEDTANGQGVFTTVSGTAPNRIFNIEFRENLFGVAGPPLLDFEVRLHEDTPNFEIIYGSLNGNTGDSATVGAQRDTGSHSTQFECNTGGLVDGLQLNFLYASGCQSPTPTPTPTASPGPCENYVTTTDTGSIVPGTTDIGNHCDDCATAITFPFPVTVYGYTFTTTNVSANGALYLTGTSDPTDGCLALPDPDFGRAIFPFQGGLITDNPEPGCAGYPGGTCGIFTSVTGTAPNRQFNIEWRAVHADDPTSPANFEVVFYENMPNFFDIIYGVTGDNGASATSGVQASGAGPATIFSCGTTTLTNSLKVTYACAEASPTPTATATATATATATGTATATATFTPTATATATFTPTATATATFTPTATATATATATAMPTPTISPTALTVAPASGTYGGTVNLSATLTSSGSPVSGKTINFTLNGNPVGSAITNNSGVATKTGVSLSGIYPGVYPSGVGASFAGDSSYSPSSGTASLTVTYGTCIGSDPGGVILPPINADGSSVYKRKGGSTIPVKFMVCDANGNSISDPNVVFQSGCCGSITRLSHMRGTVDDVNEAGLTSIPDVAFNYTGNHWQFNMDTMNLTAGYTDTFRIYLKYGYIEFTVAVK
;
A
#
# COMPACT_ATOMS: atom_id res chain seq x y z
N MET A 1 -24.32 41.20 -43.01
CA MET A 1 -22.88 40.89 -42.83
C MET A 1 -22.27 42.17 -42.28
N THR A 2 -21.77 42.26 -41.05
CA THR A 2 -21.05 41.30 -40.19
C THR A 2 -21.43 41.48 -38.72
N SER A 3 -21.35 40.39 -37.96
CA SER A 3 -21.66 40.23 -36.54
C SER A 3 -20.58 40.79 -35.63
N ASP A 4 -20.98 41.59 -34.64
CA ASP A 4 -20.24 41.82 -33.40
C ASP A 4 -21.04 41.14 -32.28
N SER A 5 -20.42 40.18 -31.59
CA SER A 5 -21.05 39.36 -30.56
C SER A 5 -20.14 39.29 -29.34
N SER A 6 -20.25 40.28 -28.47
CA SER A 6 -19.84 40.19 -27.07
C SER A 6 -21.02 40.62 -26.18
N GLY A 7 -21.98 39.70 -26.00
CA GLY A 7 -23.09 39.88 -25.08
C GLY A 7 -22.67 39.55 -23.65
N THR A 8 -22.49 40.58 -22.83
CA THR A 8 -22.43 40.49 -21.38
C THR A 8 -23.84 40.20 -20.83
N ILE A 9 -24.02 39.15 -20.04
CA ILE A 9 -25.25 38.92 -19.24
C ILE A 9 -24.82 38.78 -17.79
N GLY A 10 -25.18 39.78 -16.97
CA GLY A 10 -25.04 39.77 -15.51
C GLY A 10 -26.23 40.46 -14.87
N LEU A 11 -26.72 39.89 -13.75
CA LEU A 11 -27.58 40.50 -12.74
C LEU A 11 -27.39 39.68 -11.44
N GLN A 12 -27.65 40.16 -10.21
CA GLN A 12 -27.08 41.26 -9.43
C GLN A 12 -27.31 40.85 -7.96
N GLY A 13 -26.31 40.96 -7.09
CA GLY A 13 -26.41 40.88 -5.63
C GLY A 13 -25.59 42.00 -4.99
N SER A 14 -26.10 42.64 -3.94
CA SER A 14 -25.82 44.02 -3.51
C SER A 14 -24.37 44.44 -3.15
N ALA A 15 -23.97 45.58 -3.70
CA ALA A 15 -23.17 46.73 -3.23
C ALA A 15 -22.00 46.65 -2.21
N THR A 16 -21.68 45.58 -1.49
CA THR A 16 -20.52 45.58 -0.55
C THR A 16 -19.71 44.28 -0.45
N GLY A 17 -19.90 43.30 -1.34
CA GLY A 17 -19.07 42.07 -1.39
C GLY A 17 -17.96 42.11 -2.45
N PRO A 18 -16.85 41.36 -2.29
CA PRO A 18 -15.78 41.29 -3.28
C PRO A 18 -16.30 40.70 -4.59
N ARG A 19 -15.90 41.32 -5.72
CA ARG A 19 -16.23 40.88 -7.07
C ARG A 19 -15.61 39.51 -7.34
N ARG A 20 -16.39 38.59 -7.93
CA ARG A 20 -15.92 37.30 -8.46
C ARG A 20 -15.95 37.37 -9.98
N GLU A 21 -14.82 37.14 -10.63
CA GLU A 21 -14.62 37.18 -12.08
C GLU A 21 -13.89 35.91 -12.51
N PHE A 22 -14.37 35.25 -13.58
CA PHE A 22 -13.94 33.90 -13.97
C PHE A 22 -13.32 33.86 -15.37
N SER A 23 -12.22 33.09 -15.52
CA SER A 23 -11.94 32.41 -16.78
C SER A 23 -10.92 31.28 -16.64
N CYS A 24 -11.29 30.09 -17.12
CA CYS A 24 -10.36 29.21 -17.83
C CYS A 24 -11.10 28.56 -19.01
N ASN A 25 -11.02 29.25 -20.15
CA ASN A 25 -11.19 28.81 -21.53
C ASN A 25 -11.86 27.44 -21.78
N THR A 26 -13.19 27.40 -21.82
CA THR A 26 -13.94 26.47 -22.69
C THR A 26 -14.99 27.26 -23.46
N THR A 27 -14.93 27.19 -24.79
CA THR A 27 -15.98 27.69 -25.66
C THR A 27 -17.13 26.68 -25.64
N GLY A 28 -18.03 26.83 -24.68
CA GLY A 28 -19.23 26.01 -24.55
C GLY A 28 -20.24 26.70 -23.65
N THR A 29 -21.51 26.66 -24.01
CA THR A 29 -22.61 27.13 -23.18
C THR A 29 -22.64 26.34 -21.87
N VAL A 30 -22.45 27.03 -20.74
CA VAL A 30 -22.59 26.46 -19.39
C VAL A 30 -24.07 26.09 -19.19
N PRO A 31 -24.39 24.83 -18.80
CA PRO A 31 -25.75 24.45 -18.39
C PRO A 31 -26.23 25.31 -17.20
N SER A 32 -27.51 25.67 -17.16
CA SER A 32 -28.07 26.47 -16.06
C SER A 32 -27.90 25.77 -14.70
N GLY A 33 -27.41 26.49 -13.68
CA GLY A 33 -27.35 26.01 -12.29
C GLY A 33 -25.95 25.76 -11.71
N ARG A 34 -24.88 26.10 -12.45
CA ARG A 34 -23.49 25.95 -12.01
C ARG A 34 -22.91 27.29 -11.57
N GLU A 35 -22.47 27.39 -10.32
CA GLU A 35 -21.67 28.50 -9.80
C GLU A 35 -20.34 27.90 -9.35
N VAL A 36 -19.25 28.28 -10.02
CA VAL A 36 -17.90 27.74 -9.78
C VAL A 36 -17.13 28.82 -9.05
N ASP A 37 -16.58 28.57 -7.86
CA ASP A 37 -15.67 29.49 -7.19
C ASP A 37 -14.23 28.95 -7.23
N TYR A 38 -13.37 29.58 -8.03
CA TYR A 38 -11.95 29.24 -8.10
C TYR A 38 -11.13 30.22 -7.26
N ASN A 39 -10.52 29.73 -6.18
CA ASN A 39 -9.52 30.47 -5.42
C ASN A 39 -8.13 29.81 -5.63
N PRO A 40 -7.17 30.49 -6.28
CA PRO A 40 -5.83 29.93 -6.52
C PRO A 40 -4.98 29.76 -5.25
N SER A 41 -5.51 30.09 -4.06
CA SER A 41 -4.85 29.87 -2.76
C SER A 41 -5.44 28.70 -1.95
N SER A 42 -6.34 27.90 -2.52
CA SER A 42 -6.89 26.69 -1.89
C SER A 42 -6.88 25.51 -2.87
N ASP A 43 -6.50 24.32 -2.40
CA ASP A 43 -6.32 23.16 -3.29
C ASP A 43 -7.63 22.52 -3.75
N TYR A 44 -8.75 22.86 -3.14
CA TYR A 44 -10.08 22.48 -3.61
C TYR A 44 -10.81 23.67 -4.24
N ALA A 45 -11.38 23.47 -5.43
CA ALA A 45 -12.36 24.37 -6.03
C ALA A 45 -13.77 23.89 -5.67
N ASN A 46 -14.61 24.77 -5.13
CA ASN A 46 -16.01 24.43 -4.81
C ASN A 46 -16.85 24.56 -6.09
N ASP A 47 -17.22 23.43 -6.71
CA ASP A 47 -18.29 23.38 -7.73
C ASP A 47 -19.62 23.15 -7.01
N LEU A 48 -20.54 24.11 -7.08
CA LEU A 48 -21.84 24.03 -6.41
C LEU A 48 -22.89 23.44 -7.33
N GLN A 49 -23.63 22.45 -6.83
CA GLN A 49 -24.83 21.90 -7.49
C GLN A 49 -26.04 21.97 -6.55
N ARG A 50 -27.24 22.13 -7.12
CA ARG A 50 -28.51 22.21 -6.38
C ARG A 50 -29.49 21.13 -6.84
N GLY A 51 -30.32 20.64 -5.92
CA GLY A 51 -31.33 19.61 -6.19
C GLY A 51 -30.77 18.19 -6.22
N GLN A 52 -29.61 17.96 -5.60
CA GLN A 52 -29.01 16.63 -5.44
C GLN A 52 -29.66 15.89 -4.28
N SER A 53 -29.64 14.56 -4.33
CA SER A 53 -30.14 13.70 -3.25
C SER A 53 -29.00 12.88 -2.64
N ILE A 54 -29.08 12.65 -1.34
CA ILE A 54 -28.21 11.70 -0.62
C ILE A 54 -28.49 10.25 -1.05
N VAL A 55 -27.53 9.35 -0.80
CA VAL A 55 -27.70 7.90 -0.91
C VAL A 55 -27.84 7.33 0.50
N PRO A 56 -29.05 6.93 0.92
CA PRO A 56 -29.28 6.55 2.31
C PRO A 56 -28.33 5.45 2.82
N GLY A 57 -27.64 5.76 3.91
CA GLY A 57 -26.93 4.87 4.81
C GLY A 57 -27.85 3.75 5.31
N VAL A 58 -27.39 2.50 5.18
CA VAL A 58 -28.12 1.31 5.68
C VAL A 58 -27.35 0.54 6.75
N THR A 59 -26.05 0.78 6.88
CA THR A 59 -25.21 0.17 7.90
C THR A 59 -24.94 1.18 8.99
N ASP A 60 -25.48 0.92 10.17
CA ASP A 60 -25.22 1.72 11.37
C ASP A 60 -23.75 1.59 11.80
N THR A 61 -23.11 2.73 12.09
CA THR A 61 -21.72 2.75 12.58
C THR A 61 -21.62 2.50 14.08
N GLY A 62 -22.72 2.65 14.82
CA GLY A 62 -22.75 2.62 16.27
C GLY A 62 -22.43 3.96 16.94
N ASN A 63 -22.28 5.04 16.16
CA ASN A 63 -22.21 6.40 16.68
C ASN A 63 -23.62 6.86 17.10
N HIS A 64 -23.83 6.97 18.42
CA HIS A 64 -25.11 7.24 19.09
C HIS A 64 -24.89 7.96 20.43
N CYS A 65 -24.13 9.04 20.40
CA CYS A 65 -23.60 9.72 21.58
C CYS A 65 -23.64 11.25 21.43
N ASP A 66 -23.47 11.90 22.56
CA ASP A 66 -22.98 13.28 22.66
C ASP A 66 -21.47 13.26 22.96
N ASP A 67 -20.69 14.09 22.27
CA ASP A 67 -19.25 14.24 22.47
C ASP A 67 -18.43 12.94 22.42
N CYS A 68 -18.59 12.17 21.34
CA CYS A 68 -17.76 10.98 21.13
C CYS A 68 -17.33 10.77 19.68
N ILE A 69 -16.30 9.92 19.54
CA ILE A 69 -15.75 9.49 18.26
C ILE A 69 -15.96 7.99 18.08
N THR A 70 -16.52 7.61 16.94
CA THR A 70 -16.59 6.22 16.48
C THR A 70 -15.61 6.00 15.33
N VAL A 71 -14.57 5.19 15.55
CA VAL A 71 -13.61 4.86 14.50
C VAL A 71 -14.11 3.68 13.68
N ILE A 72 -14.28 3.88 12.37
CA ILE A 72 -14.68 2.83 11.44
C ILE A 72 -13.60 2.54 10.41
N ALA A 73 -13.59 1.31 9.90
CA ALA A 73 -12.76 0.94 8.75
C ALA A 73 -13.37 1.49 7.46
N LEU A 74 -12.53 1.98 6.55
CA LEU A 74 -12.94 2.37 5.21
C LEU A 74 -13.04 1.11 4.32
N PRO A 75 -14.08 0.98 3.49
CA PRO A 75 -14.31 -0.22 2.65
C PRO A 75 -13.33 -0.36 1.48
N PHE A 76 -12.52 0.67 1.25
CA PHE A 76 -11.41 0.74 0.31
C PHE A 76 -10.44 1.85 0.77
N PRO A 77 -9.19 1.86 0.29
CA PRO A 77 -8.26 2.94 0.59
C PRO A 77 -8.82 4.26 0.05
N VAL A 78 -8.98 5.26 0.90
CA VAL A 78 -9.39 6.61 0.49
C VAL A 78 -8.15 7.47 0.42
N THR A 79 -7.89 8.06 -0.74
CA THR A 79 -6.90 9.12 -0.85
C THR A 79 -7.54 10.44 -0.44
N PHE A 80 -6.96 11.14 0.52
CA PHE A 80 -7.38 12.47 0.93
C PHE A 80 -6.15 13.38 0.92
N TYR A 81 -6.21 14.45 0.12
CA TYR A 81 -5.03 15.21 -0.30
C TYR A 81 -3.94 14.30 -0.91
N ASP A 82 -2.77 14.21 -0.27
CA ASP A 82 -1.60 13.44 -0.69
C ASP A 82 -1.39 12.17 0.14
N GLN A 83 -2.33 11.86 1.04
CA GLN A 83 -2.26 10.73 1.96
C GLN A 83 -3.34 9.69 1.65
N THR A 84 -3.08 8.43 1.99
CA THR A 84 -4.04 7.33 1.83
C THR A 84 -4.42 6.77 3.19
N PHE A 85 -5.73 6.68 3.44
CA PHE A 85 -6.31 6.26 4.70
C PHE A 85 -7.17 5.01 4.54
N PHE A 86 -7.27 4.23 5.62
CA PHE A 86 -8.01 2.96 5.67
C PHE A 86 -9.01 2.90 6.84
N SER A 87 -9.08 3.97 7.61
CA SER A 87 -10.04 4.18 8.69
C SER A 87 -10.32 5.67 8.81
N VAL A 88 -11.45 6.00 9.42
CA VAL A 88 -11.82 7.38 9.73
C VAL A 88 -12.50 7.40 11.10
N GLY A 89 -12.14 8.37 11.93
CA GLY A 89 -12.87 8.70 13.14
C GLY A 89 -14.08 9.56 12.78
N ILE A 90 -15.28 9.09 13.13
CA ILE A 90 -16.53 9.82 12.95
C ILE A 90 -16.86 10.50 14.26
N SER A 91 -16.92 11.82 14.26
CA SER A 91 -17.36 12.62 15.41
C SER A 91 -18.88 12.76 15.39
N SER A 92 -19.53 12.54 16.53
CA SER A 92 -20.94 12.94 16.74
C SER A 92 -21.14 14.42 16.45
N ASN A 93 -20.08 15.24 16.63
CA ASN A 93 -20.05 16.66 16.32
C ASN A 93 -19.93 16.99 14.80
N GLY A 94 -20.24 16.03 13.92
CA GLY A 94 -20.44 16.24 12.48
C GLY A 94 -19.17 16.44 11.68
N ASN A 95 -18.05 15.82 12.09
CA ASN A 95 -16.81 15.82 11.33
C ASN A 95 -16.12 14.45 11.24
N LEU A 96 -15.22 14.34 10.27
CA LEU A 96 -14.43 13.16 9.96
C LEU A 96 -12.95 13.45 10.18
N GLN A 97 -12.31 12.63 11.01
CA GLN A 97 -10.89 12.74 11.38
C GLN A 97 -10.10 11.54 10.87
N PHE A 98 -9.20 11.75 9.91
CA PHE A 98 -8.42 10.67 9.30
C PHE A 98 -7.12 10.37 10.07
N THR A 99 -6.66 11.29 10.91
CA THR A 99 -5.48 11.12 11.77
C THR A 99 -5.78 11.55 13.20
N GLY A 100 -5.45 10.69 14.18
CA GLY A 100 -5.45 11.08 15.59
C GLY A 100 -6.84 11.40 16.17
N ALA A 101 -7.84 10.58 15.82
CA ALA A 101 -9.22 10.64 16.31
C ALA A 101 -9.33 11.06 17.79
N SER A 102 -9.94 12.22 18.04
CA SER A 102 -10.13 12.81 19.38
C SER A 102 -11.50 13.48 19.48
N ASP A 103 -12.16 13.29 20.61
CA ASP A 103 -13.43 13.89 21.04
C ASP A 103 -13.30 15.32 21.57
N SER A 104 -12.10 15.92 21.49
CA SER A 104 -11.86 17.28 22.00
C SER A 104 -12.46 18.38 21.11
N ASP A 105 -13.15 18.00 20.04
CA ASP A 105 -13.70 18.77 18.93
C ASP A 105 -15.21 19.07 19.07
N PHE A 106 -15.74 19.00 20.30
CA PHE A 106 -17.16 19.23 20.63
C PHE A 106 -17.74 20.62 20.33
N PHE A 107 -16.95 21.53 19.79
CA PHE A 107 -17.43 22.79 19.23
C PHE A 107 -16.71 23.07 17.93
N ASN A 108 -17.40 23.73 17.01
CA ASN A 108 -16.77 24.12 15.75
C ASN A 108 -15.65 25.14 15.99
N GLU A 109 -14.45 24.85 15.46
CA GLU A 109 -13.38 25.83 15.45
C GLU A 109 -13.27 26.48 14.07
N CYS A 110 -13.08 27.80 14.08
CA CYS A 110 -13.02 28.59 12.87
C CYS A 110 -12.05 29.78 13.01
N PRO A 111 -11.32 30.14 11.93
CA PRO A 111 -11.35 29.56 10.58
C PRO A 111 -10.52 28.28 10.44
N LEU A 112 -10.75 27.51 9.36
CA LEU A 112 -9.79 26.49 8.93
C LEU A 112 -8.53 27.20 8.34
N PRO A 113 -7.32 26.66 8.55
CA PRO A 113 -7.06 25.44 9.30
C PRO A 113 -7.08 25.64 10.83
N THR A 114 -7.59 24.64 11.56
CA THR A 114 -7.49 24.52 13.03
C THR A 114 -6.20 23.80 13.45
N ALA A 115 -5.73 24.06 14.66
CA ALA A 115 -4.62 23.32 15.30
C ALA A 115 -5.06 22.06 16.07
N ARG A 116 -6.37 21.84 16.26
CA ARG A 116 -6.91 20.76 17.10
C ARG A 116 -6.92 19.40 16.39
N VAL A 117 -7.30 19.41 15.14
CA VAL A 117 -7.47 18.20 14.31
C VAL A 117 -6.61 18.39 13.06
N ILE A 118 -6.12 17.31 12.47
CA ILE A 118 -5.46 17.31 11.14
C ILE A 118 -6.10 16.21 10.29
N ASP A 119 -5.93 16.29 8.97
CA ASP A 119 -6.60 15.42 8.01
C ASP A 119 -8.12 15.34 8.29
N LEU A 120 -8.80 16.49 8.17
CA LEU A 120 -10.19 16.73 8.60
C LEU A 120 -11.09 17.01 7.40
N ILE A 121 -12.26 16.36 7.36
CA ILE A 121 -13.41 16.78 6.57
C ILE A 121 -14.53 17.20 7.54
N ALA A 122 -14.97 18.44 7.44
CA ALA A 122 -16.04 19.02 8.23
C ALA A 122 -17.26 19.25 7.31
N PRO A 123 -18.17 18.28 7.14
CA PRO A 123 -19.41 18.47 6.38
C PRO A 123 -20.41 19.36 7.12
N TYR A 124 -20.49 19.27 8.44
CA TYR A 124 -21.21 20.19 9.31
C TYR A 124 -20.56 20.06 10.69
N TRP A 125 -19.43 20.73 10.91
CA TRP A 125 -18.82 20.68 12.23
C TRP A 125 -19.52 21.70 13.14
N GLY A 126 -20.11 21.21 14.22
CA GLY A 126 -20.89 21.96 15.21
C GLY A 126 -20.81 21.30 16.59
N ASP A 127 -21.73 21.69 17.46
CA ASP A 127 -22.04 21.01 18.73
C ASP A 127 -23.30 20.15 18.48
N LEU A 128 -23.11 18.89 18.10
CA LEU A 128 -24.13 17.96 17.61
C LEU A 128 -24.14 16.66 18.42
N HIS A 129 -25.28 15.97 18.41
CA HIS A 129 -25.43 14.64 19.01
C HIS A 129 -26.43 13.77 18.24
N ASP A 130 -26.29 12.45 18.40
CA ASP A 130 -27.11 11.43 17.75
C ASP A 130 -27.67 10.34 18.70
N GLU A 131 -27.92 10.67 19.97
CA GLU A 131 -28.34 9.72 21.01
C GLU A 131 -29.75 9.10 20.82
N ASP A 132 -30.67 9.77 20.11
CA ASP A 132 -32.07 9.32 19.96
C ASP A 132 -32.25 8.31 18.81
N THR A 133 -31.60 7.16 18.97
CA THR A 133 -31.67 6.02 18.03
C THR A 133 -33.10 5.54 17.76
N ALA A 134 -34.00 5.69 18.73
CA ALA A 134 -35.42 5.34 18.59
C ALA A 134 -36.14 6.18 17.53
N ASN A 135 -35.66 7.40 17.28
CA ASN A 135 -36.18 8.31 16.26
C ASN A 135 -35.27 8.43 15.03
N GLY A 136 -34.28 7.53 14.90
CA GLY A 136 -33.43 7.39 13.71
C GLY A 136 -32.20 8.28 13.66
N GLN A 137 -31.77 8.84 14.81
CA GLN A 137 -30.47 9.49 14.91
C GLN A 137 -29.33 8.47 14.80
N GLY A 138 -28.20 8.93 14.28
CA GLY A 138 -26.96 8.15 14.16
C GLY A 138 -26.19 8.47 12.89
N VAL A 139 -24.98 7.95 12.80
CA VAL A 139 -24.19 7.95 11.56
C VAL A 139 -24.30 6.59 10.86
N PHE A 140 -24.71 6.61 9.60
CA PHE A 140 -24.96 5.44 8.77
C PHE A 140 -24.09 5.44 7.52
N THR A 141 -23.77 4.26 7.00
CA THR A 141 -22.92 4.12 5.82
C THR A 141 -23.53 3.24 4.74
N THR A 142 -23.12 3.48 3.50
CA THR A 142 -23.30 2.54 2.38
C THR A 142 -22.11 2.56 1.44
N VAL A 143 -21.91 1.44 0.73
CA VAL A 143 -21.05 1.39 -0.44
C VAL A 143 -21.92 1.31 -1.68
N SER A 144 -21.75 2.24 -2.59
CA SER A 144 -22.38 2.22 -3.91
C SER A 144 -21.33 2.01 -5.01
N GLY A 145 -21.77 1.53 -6.17
CA GLY A 145 -20.88 1.19 -7.28
C GLY A 145 -20.18 -0.16 -7.10
N THR A 146 -19.14 -0.38 -7.91
CA THR A 146 -18.34 -1.61 -7.94
C THR A 146 -16.89 -1.26 -8.14
N ALA A 147 -15.98 -2.05 -7.55
CA ALA A 147 -14.55 -1.82 -7.71
C ALA A 147 -14.17 -1.78 -9.20
N PRO A 148 -13.26 -0.89 -9.63
CA PRO A 148 -12.46 0.05 -8.81
C PRO A 148 -13.09 1.45 -8.63
N ASN A 149 -14.39 1.63 -8.89
CA ASN A 149 -15.07 2.95 -8.82
C ASN A 149 -16.19 2.92 -7.77
N ARG A 150 -15.90 2.39 -6.57
CA ARG A 150 -16.85 2.42 -5.46
C ARG A 150 -16.91 3.82 -4.86
N ILE A 151 -18.07 4.14 -4.30
CA ILE A 151 -18.30 5.35 -3.51
C ILE A 151 -18.73 4.90 -2.12
N PHE A 152 -18.05 5.41 -1.10
CA PHE A 152 -18.41 5.23 0.29
C PHE A 152 -19.17 6.45 0.76
N ASN A 153 -20.45 6.24 1.05
CA ASN A 153 -21.36 7.26 1.53
C ASN A 153 -21.44 7.18 3.06
N ILE A 154 -21.21 8.30 3.73
CA ILE A 154 -21.32 8.45 5.18
C ILE A 154 -22.42 9.49 5.43
N GLU A 155 -23.58 9.03 5.86
CA GLU A 155 -24.77 9.83 6.14
C GLU A 155 -24.85 10.10 7.65
N PHE A 156 -24.94 11.38 8.01
CA PHE A 156 -25.11 11.88 9.36
C PHE A 156 -26.57 12.27 9.57
N ARG A 157 -27.21 11.68 10.58
CA ARG A 157 -28.59 11.98 10.99
C ARG A 157 -28.56 12.55 12.40
N GLU A 158 -28.27 13.85 12.48
CA GLU A 158 -27.84 14.51 13.71
C GLU A 158 -28.89 15.48 14.25
N ASN A 159 -28.73 15.84 15.52
CA ASN A 159 -29.41 16.97 16.13
C ASN A 159 -28.41 17.96 16.73
N LEU A 160 -28.84 19.20 16.91
CA LEU A 160 -28.04 20.18 17.66
C LEU A 160 -28.11 19.85 19.15
N PHE A 161 -27.03 20.07 19.89
CA PHE A 161 -27.04 19.91 21.33
C PHE A 161 -28.19 20.72 21.98
N GLY A 162 -28.90 20.08 22.91
CA GLY A 162 -30.07 20.65 23.59
C GLY A 162 -31.38 20.64 22.79
N VAL A 163 -31.38 20.09 21.57
CA VAL A 163 -32.59 19.82 20.77
C VAL A 163 -32.95 18.34 20.85
N ALA A 164 -34.23 18.05 21.09
CA ALA A 164 -34.75 16.68 21.23
C ALA A 164 -35.67 16.30 20.06
N GLY A 165 -35.78 15.00 19.77
CA GLY A 165 -36.67 14.46 18.75
C GLY A 165 -35.91 13.93 17.52
N PRO A 166 -36.58 13.73 16.38
CA PRO A 166 -35.95 13.17 15.19
C PRO A 166 -34.80 14.04 14.67
N PRO A 167 -33.90 13.48 13.83
CA PRO A 167 -32.79 14.21 13.23
C PRO A 167 -33.22 15.56 12.64
N LEU A 168 -32.56 16.63 13.08
CA LEU A 168 -32.75 17.97 12.52
C LEU A 168 -31.91 18.14 11.25
N LEU A 169 -30.74 17.51 11.22
CA LEU A 169 -29.75 17.60 10.17
C LEU A 169 -29.61 16.23 9.49
N ASP A 170 -29.62 16.24 8.17
CA ASP A 170 -29.37 15.07 7.33
C ASP A 170 -28.40 15.48 6.21
N PHE A 171 -27.18 14.96 6.26
CA PHE A 171 -26.12 15.28 5.30
C PHE A 171 -25.17 14.10 5.08
N GLU A 172 -24.50 14.10 3.94
CA GLU A 172 -23.71 12.98 3.46
C GLU A 172 -22.32 13.42 2.99
N VAL A 173 -21.29 12.66 3.35
CA VAL A 173 -19.98 12.72 2.71
C VAL A 173 -19.81 11.54 1.76
N ARG A 174 -19.36 11.80 0.54
CA ARG A 174 -19.04 10.78 -0.47
C ARG A 174 -17.55 10.72 -0.72
N LEU A 175 -16.93 9.61 -0.37
CA LEU A 175 -15.52 9.32 -0.63
C LEU A 175 -15.40 8.35 -1.80
N HIS A 176 -14.47 8.58 -2.70
CA HIS A 176 -14.32 7.79 -3.94
C HIS A 176 -13.08 6.89 -3.88
N GLU A 177 -13.19 5.72 -4.51
CA GLU A 177 -12.10 4.73 -4.59
C GLU A 177 -11.00 5.13 -5.58
N ASP A 178 -11.35 5.87 -6.63
CA ASP A 178 -10.48 6.16 -7.78
C ASP A 178 -9.97 7.60 -7.85
N THR A 179 -10.38 8.46 -6.92
CA THR A 179 -10.02 9.87 -6.92
C THR A 179 -9.91 10.45 -5.51
N PRO A 180 -9.01 11.42 -5.26
CA PRO A 180 -8.96 12.16 -3.99
C PRO A 180 -10.09 13.18 -3.84
N ASN A 181 -10.94 13.33 -4.85
CA ASN A 181 -12.11 14.20 -4.77
C ASN A 181 -13.15 13.59 -3.84
N PHE A 182 -13.94 14.44 -3.21
CA PHE A 182 -15.08 14.03 -2.41
C PHE A 182 -16.21 15.04 -2.53
N GLU A 183 -17.41 14.64 -2.13
CA GLU A 183 -18.56 15.54 -2.05
C GLU A 183 -19.12 15.62 -0.64
N ILE A 184 -19.70 16.77 -0.34
CA ILE A 184 -20.61 16.97 0.78
C ILE A 184 -21.99 17.30 0.20
N ILE A 185 -23.02 16.55 0.59
CA ILE A 185 -24.38 16.67 0.07
C ILE A 185 -25.33 16.87 1.24
N TYR A 186 -26.19 17.88 1.16
CA TYR A 186 -27.16 18.17 2.20
C TYR A 186 -28.53 17.63 1.82
N GLY A 187 -29.08 16.74 2.64
CA GLY A 187 -30.42 16.19 2.55
C GLY A 187 -31.46 17.16 3.08
N SER A 188 -32.15 16.78 4.15
CA SER A 188 -33.14 17.63 4.83
C SER A 188 -32.51 18.39 6.00
N LEU A 189 -32.40 19.72 5.88
CA LEU A 189 -31.87 20.57 6.97
C LEU A 189 -32.98 21.24 7.80
N ASN A 190 -34.25 21.02 7.47
CA ASN A 190 -35.42 21.49 8.23
C ASN A 190 -35.41 23.01 8.53
N GLY A 191 -34.86 23.80 7.60
CA GLY A 191 -34.75 25.25 7.72
C GLY A 191 -33.48 25.74 8.46
N ASN A 192 -32.63 24.84 8.93
CA ASN A 192 -31.28 25.17 9.38
C ASN A 192 -30.41 25.57 8.16
N THR A 193 -29.60 26.63 8.31
CA THR A 193 -28.76 27.15 7.24
C THR A 193 -27.26 26.95 7.45
N GLY A 194 -26.81 26.31 8.53
CA GLY A 194 -25.39 26.18 8.88
C GLY A 194 -24.77 27.44 9.51
N ASP A 195 -25.59 28.32 10.09
CA ASP A 195 -25.11 29.60 10.66
C ASP A 195 -24.27 29.46 11.93
N SER A 196 -24.16 28.24 12.48
CA SER A 196 -23.26 27.87 13.57
C SER A 196 -22.18 26.85 13.18
N ALA A 197 -22.09 26.48 11.90
CA ALA A 197 -21.24 25.38 11.45
C ALA A 197 -19.91 25.87 10.87
N THR A 198 -18.88 25.03 10.97
CA THR A 198 -17.71 25.07 10.08
C THR A 198 -17.89 24.02 8.99
N VAL A 199 -17.77 24.42 7.72
CA VAL A 199 -17.81 23.50 6.58
C VAL A 199 -16.55 23.65 5.75
N GLY A 200 -15.85 22.54 5.52
CA GLY A 200 -14.62 22.54 4.73
C GLY A 200 -13.78 21.29 4.93
N ALA A 201 -12.52 21.39 4.52
CA ALA A 201 -11.52 20.36 4.69
C ALA A 201 -10.14 20.96 4.94
N GLN A 202 -9.29 20.22 5.62
CA GLN A 202 -7.90 20.60 5.85
C GLN A 202 -6.98 19.38 5.93
N ARG A 203 -5.75 19.54 5.46
CA ARG A 203 -4.72 18.51 5.55
C ARG A 203 -3.95 18.58 6.86
N ASP A 204 -3.52 19.78 7.24
CA ASP A 204 -2.76 20.01 8.48
C ASP A 204 -2.98 21.44 8.98
N THR A 205 -2.20 21.83 9.99
CA THR A 205 -2.32 23.11 10.69
C THR A 205 -1.76 24.31 9.90
N GLY A 206 -1.53 24.23 8.58
CA GLY A 206 -1.10 25.42 7.82
C GLY A 206 -0.65 25.28 6.37
N SER A 207 -0.49 24.08 5.83
CA SER A 207 -0.06 23.86 4.43
C SER A 207 -1.23 23.92 3.45
N HIS A 208 -2.36 23.27 3.77
CA HIS A 208 -3.48 23.08 2.86
C HIS A 208 -4.83 23.03 3.59
N SER A 209 -5.74 23.94 3.23
CA SER A 209 -7.14 23.92 3.70
C SER A 209 -8.09 24.57 2.68
N THR A 210 -9.38 24.22 2.77
CA THR A 210 -10.45 24.83 2.00
C THR A 210 -11.67 24.97 2.89
N GLN A 211 -12.14 26.20 3.07
CA GLN A 211 -13.32 26.51 3.86
C GLN A 211 -14.44 26.98 2.93
N PHE A 212 -15.62 26.37 3.06
CA PHE A 212 -16.83 26.81 2.37
C PHE A 212 -17.56 27.86 3.20
N GLU A 213 -17.83 27.53 4.47
CA GLU A 213 -18.41 28.47 5.42
C GLU A 213 -17.84 28.31 6.82
N CYS A 214 -18.01 29.37 7.60
CA CYS A 214 -17.87 29.34 9.04
C CYS A 214 -18.82 30.35 9.65
N ASN A 215 -19.79 29.88 10.43
CA ASN A 215 -20.72 30.72 11.18
C ASN A 215 -21.39 31.82 10.32
N THR A 216 -21.58 31.53 9.03
CA THR A 216 -22.18 32.48 8.07
C THR A 216 -23.55 32.04 7.60
N GLY A 217 -23.79 30.73 7.59
CA GLY A 217 -24.94 30.12 6.95
C GLY A 217 -24.89 30.21 5.43
N GLY A 218 -25.61 29.32 4.77
CA GLY A 218 -25.55 29.13 3.31
C GLY A 218 -25.99 27.74 2.85
N LEU A 219 -26.13 26.80 3.78
CA LEU A 219 -26.60 25.45 3.51
C LEU A 219 -28.10 25.45 3.21
N VAL A 220 -28.50 24.63 2.25
CA VAL A 220 -29.90 24.43 1.85
C VAL A 220 -30.08 22.99 1.40
N ASP A 221 -31.32 22.50 1.49
CA ASP A 221 -31.67 21.16 1.01
C ASP A 221 -31.25 20.93 -0.45
N GLY A 222 -30.61 19.81 -0.69
CA GLY A 222 -30.09 19.37 -1.99
C GLY A 222 -28.88 20.15 -2.50
N LEU A 223 -28.21 20.95 -1.65
CA LEU A 223 -26.91 21.52 -1.97
C LEU A 223 -25.85 20.41 -2.00
N GLN A 224 -25.02 20.40 -3.04
CA GLN A 224 -23.81 19.57 -3.11
C GLN A 224 -22.59 20.46 -3.30
N LEU A 225 -21.60 20.25 -2.44
CA LEU A 225 -20.27 20.83 -2.52
C LEU A 225 -19.33 19.78 -3.09
N ASN A 226 -18.73 20.05 -4.24
CA ASN A 226 -17.68 19.19 -4.78
C ASN A 226 -16.31 19.74 -4.37
N PHE A 227 -15.53 18.93 -3.66
CA PHE A 227 -14.15 19.23 -3.34
C PHE A 227 -13.26 18.56 -4.39
N LEU A 228 -12.87 19.34 -5.39
CA LEU A 228 -12.01 18.90 -6.50
C LEU A 228 -10.53 19.18 -6.22
N TYR A 229 -9.73 18.14 -5.95
CA TYR A 229 -8.32 18.27 -5.62
C TYR A 229 -7.52 18.72 -6.86
N ALA A 230 -7.11 19.98 -6.87
CA ALA A 230 -6.36 20.59 -7.96
C ALA A 230 -4.85 20.36 -7.78
N SER A 231 -4.36 19.14 -7.98
CA SER A 231 -2.94 18.99 -8.34
C SER A 231 -2.75 19.68 -9.68
N GLY A 232 -1.99 20.78 -9.73
CA GLY A 232 -1.89 21.70 -10.88
C GLY A 232 -2.00 21.01 -12.24
N CYS A 233 -2.92 21.50 -13.09
CA CYS A 233 -3.24 21.06 -14.45
C CYS A 233 -2.24 20.07 -15.09
N GLN A 234 -2.51 18.77 -14.94
CA GLN A 234 -1.96 17.76 -15.82
C GLN A 234 -2.80 17.68 -17.10
N SER A 235 -2.12 17.77 -18.25
CA SER A 235 -2.67 17.46 -19.58
C SER A 235 -3.21 16.02 -19.60
N PRO A 236 -4.33 15.72 -20.32
CA PRO A 236 -4.92 14.39 -20.30
C PRO A 236 -3.92 13.35 -20.83
N THR A 237 -3.42 12.53 -19.92
CA THR A 237 -2.65 11.33 -20.23
C THR A 237 -3.63 10.16 -20.22
N PRO A 238 -3.62 9.26 -21.23
CA PRO A 238 -4.60 8.19 -21.34
C PRO A 238 -4.68 7.36 -20.05
N THR A 239 -5.92 7.19 -19.58
CA THR A 239 -6.32 6.37 -18.44
C THR A 239 -5.65 5.00 -18.51
N PRO A 240 -4.83 4.59 -17.53
CA PRO A 240 -4.36 3.22 -17.46
C PRO A 240 -5.58 2.32 -17.29
N THR A 241 -5.67 1.30 -18.16
CA THR A 241 -6.59 0.18 -17.94
C THR A 241 -6.23 -0.44 -16.59
N PRO A 242 -7.18 -0.60 -15.65
CA PRO A 242 -6.87 -1.07 -14.30
C PRO A 242 -6.27 -2.48 -14.38
N THR A 243 -4.97 -2.55 -14.11
CA THR A 243 -4.33 -3.78 -13.64
C THR A 243 -4.82 -3.98 -12.21
N ALA A 244 -5.33 -5.17 -11.89
CA ALA A 244 -5.80 -5.50 -10.54
C ALA A 244 -4.73 -5.11 -9.51
N SER A 245 -5.05 -4.11 -8.68
CA SER A 245 -4.31 -3.89 -7.44
C SER A 245 -4.61 -5.07 -6.51
N PRO A 246 -3.60 -5.67 -5.85
CA PRO A 246 -3.86 -6.62 -4.78
C PRO A 246 -4.82 -5.97 -3.77
N GLY A 247 -5.89 -6.69 -3.41
CA GLY A 247 -6.81 -6.23 -2.36
C GLY A 247 -6.09 -6.06 -1.02
N PRO A 248 -6.66 -5.31 -0.05
CA PRO A 248 -6.13 -5.26 1.30
C PRO A 248 -6.02 -6.68 1.87
N CYS A 249 -5.01 -6.91 2.70
CA CYS A 249 -4.76 -8.24 3.22
C CYS A 249 -5.90 -8.69 4.15
N GLU A 250 -6.81 -9.53 3.66
CA GLU A 250 -7.96 -9.99 4.45
C GLU A 250 -7.58 -11.07 5.46
N ASN A 251 -6.64 -11.97 5.12
CA ASN A 251 -6.14 -12.96 6.06
C ASN A 251 -4.74 -13.49 5.68
N TYR A 252 -4.07 -14.11 6.66
CA TYR A 252 -2.78 -14.75 6.43
C TYR A 252 -2.91 -16.25 6.18
N VAL A 253 -2.13 -16.75 5.23
CA VAL A 253 -1.84 -18.17 5.06
C VAL A 253 -0.50 -18.47 5.71
N THR A 254 -0.48 -19.52 6.52
CA THR A 254 0.74 -20.00 7.16
C THR A 254 1.38 -21.12 6.35
N THR A 255 2.68 -21.05 6.13
CA THR A 255 3.50 -22.19 5.71
C THR A 255 4.60 -22.44 6.72
N THR A 256 5.08 -23.68 6.79
CA THR A 256 6.14 -24.06 7.74
C THR A 256 7.40 -24.51 7.01
N ASP A 257 8.54 -24.14 7.55
CA ASP A 257 9.86 -24.57 7.11
C ASP A 257 10.79 -24.62 8.33
N THR A 258 12.07 -24.90 8.11
CA THR A 258 13.11 -24.73 9.13
C THR A 258 13.74 -23.34 9.03
N GLY A 259 14.10 -22.77 10.18
CA GLY A 259 14.76 -21.47 10.29
C GLY A 259 15.68 -21.40 11.51
N SER A 260 16.52 -20.38 11.54
CA SER A 260 17.40 -20.10 12.67
C SER A 260 17.25 -18.65 13.10
N ILE A 261 17.13 -18.41 14.40
CA ILE A 261 17.11 -17.08 15.01
C ILE A 261 18.42 -16.34 14.68
N VAL A 262 18.29 -15.07 14.32
CA VAL A 262 19.37 -14.11 14.15
C VAL A 262 19.51 -13.33 15.46
N PRO A 263 20.53 -13.62 16.29
CA PRO A 263 20.61 -13.03 17.62
C PRO A 263 20.55 -11.51 17.59
N GLY A 264 19.57 -10.95 18.32
CA GLY A 264 19.42 -9.52 18.51
C GLY A 264 20.66 -8.93 19.19
N THR A 265 21.08 -7.76 18.69
CA THR A 265 22.27 -7.03 19.16
C THR A 265 21.94 -5.81 20.00
N THR A 266 20.69 -5.35 19.92
CA THR A 266 20.21 -4.15 20.62
C THR A 266 19.14 -4.55 21.62
N ASP A 267 19.48 -4.51 22.90
CA ASP A 267 18.53 -4.65 24.00
C ASP A 267 17.56 -3.47 24.01
N ILE A 268 16.26 -3.72 24.01
CA ILE A 268 15.24 -2.67 24.04
C ILE A 268 14.91 -2.20 25.47
N GLY A 269 15.48 -2.85 26.49
CA GLY A 269 15.26 -2.54 27.90
C GLY A 269 14.01 -3.18 28.51
N ASN A 270 13.42 -4.18 27.85
CA ASN A 270 12.34 -4.98 28.42
C ASN A 270 12.94 -6.11 29.26
N HIS A 271 12.90 -5.94 30.59
CA HIS A 271 13.43 -6.87 31.61
C HIS A 271 12.45 -6.88 32.78
N CYS A 272 11.29 -7.49 32.58
CA CYS A 272 10.15 -7.37 33.47
C CYS A 272 9.23 -8.59 33.41
N ASP A 273 8.30 -8.62 34.36
CA ASP A 273 7.06 -9.38 34.34
C ASP A 273 5.89 -8.44 33.99
N ASP A 274 4.95 -8.91 33.16
CA ASP A 274 3.75 -8.18 32.72
C ASP A 274 4.00 -6.74 32.25
N CYS A 275 4.98 -6.54 31.36
CA CYS A 275 5.26 -5.22 30.80
C CYS A 275 5.59 -5.21 29.32
N ALA A 276 5.37 -4.04 28.71
CA ALA A 276 5.63 -3.78 27.30
C ALA A 276 6.65 -2.67 27.10
N THR A 277 7.42 -2.77 26.02
CA THR A 277 8.30 -1.68 25.58
C THR A 277 7.92 -1.25 24.16
N ALA A 278 7.71 0.05 23.98
CA ALA A 278 7.50 0.66 22.68
C ALA A 278 8.81 0.68 21.87
N ILE A 279 8.76 0.25 20.63
CA ILE A 279 9.89 0.32 19.69
C ILE A 279 9.46 0.98 18.38
N THR A 280 10.43 1.58 17.69
CA THR A 280 10.25 2.13 16.33
C THR A 280 10.75 1.13 15.31
N PHE A 281 9.95 0.86 14.27
CA PHE A 281 10.40 0.07 13.14
C PHE A 281 11.42 0.86 12.28
N PRO A 282 12.49 0.24 11.81
CA PRO A 282 13.52 0.88 10.98
C PRO A 282 13.05 1.16 9.54
N PHE A 283 11.91 0.59 9.16
CA PHE A 283 11.15 0.82 7.93
C PHE A 283 9.66 0.57 8.22
N PRO A 284 8.72 1.09 7.42
CA PRO A 284 7.30 0.84 7.63
C PRO A 284 6.96 -0.65 7.52
N VAL A 285 6.23 -1.19 8.49
CA VAL A 285 5.80 -2.60 8.55
C VAL A 285 4.31 -2.69 8.28
N THR A 286 3.89 -3.56 7.35
CA THR A 286 2.47 -3.72 7.02
C THR A 286 1.89 -5.01 7.57
N VAL A 287 0.81 -4.90 8.36
CA VAL A 287 0.05 -6.02 8.91
C VAL A 287 -1.43 -5.86 8.59
N TYR A 288 -2.06 -6.87 7.98
CA TYR A 288 -3.45 -6.80 7.50
C TYR A 288 -3.75 -5.58 6.60
N GLY A 289 -2.76 -5.15 5.79
CA GLY A 289 -2.88 -3.97 4.92
C GLY A 289 -2.66 -2.62 5.63
N TYR A 290 -2.46 -2.59 6.94
CA TYR A 290 -2.16 -1.37 7.71
C TYR A 290 -0.66 -1.21 7.93
N THR A 291 -0.14 -0.01 7.73
CA THR A 291 1.28 0.27 7.87
C THR A 291 1.59 0.92 9.22
N PHE A 292 2.61 0.41 9.90
CA PHE A 292 3.03 0.82 11.23
C PHE A 292 4.49 1.26 11.21
N THR A 293 4.80 2.29 11.98
CA THR A 293 6.18 2.77 12.23
C THR A 293 6.63 2.50 13.66
N THR A 294 5.71 2.06 14.53
CA THR A 294 5.98 1.68 15.92
C THR A 294 5.14 0.47 16.31
N THR A 295 5.56 -0.22 17.36
CA THR A 295 4.79 -1.27 18.04
C THR A 295 5.15 -1.30 19.52
N ASN A 296 4.25 -1.77 20.36
CA ASN A 296 4.61 -2.21 21.70
C ASN A 296 4.93 -3.71 21.66
N VAL A 297 5.93 -4.12 22.44
CA VAL A 297 6.41 -5.50 22.50
C VAL A 297 6.37 -5.97 23.95
N SER A 298 5.55 -7.00 24.25
CA SER A 298 5.34 -7.51 25.61
C SER A 298 6.37 -8.57 26.01
N ALA A 299 6.71 -8.60 27.30
CA ALA A 299 7.38 -9.72 27.96
C ALA A 299 6.63 -11.05 27.73
N ASN A 300 5.29 -11.02 27.73
CA ASN A 300 4.40 -12.16 27.52
C ASN A 300 4.35 -12.69 26.08
N GLY A 301 5.13 -12.13 25.15
CA GLY A 301 5.34 -12.74 23.84
C GLY A 301 4.37 -12.33 22.74
N ALA A 302 3.82 -11.11 22.81
CA ALA A 302 3.05 -10.46 21.74
C ALA A 302 3.62 -9.11 21.30
N LEU A 303 3.24 -8.72 20.07
CA LEU A 303 3.39 -7.37 19.53
C LEU A 303 1.99 -6.80 19.31
N TYR A 304 1.65 -5.72 20.00
CA TYR A 304 0.38 -5.00 19.77
C TYR A 304 0.67 -3.70 19.01
N LEU A 305 0.12 -3.67 17.79
CA LEU A 305 0.24 -2.58 16.82
C LEU A 305 -0.84 -1.51 17.07
N THR A 306 -1.99 -1.91 17.62
CA THR A 306 -3.03 -1.02 18.15
C THR A 306 -3.65 -1.60 19.42
N GLY A 307 -4.26 -0.74 20.25
CA GLY A 307 -4.91 -1.13 21.51
C GLY A 307 -3.94 -1.31 22.68
N THR A 308 -4.47 -1.75 23.83
CA THR A 308 -3.70 -2.01 25.06
C THR A 308 -4.29 -3.21 25.81
N SER A 309 -3.57 -4.33 25.87
CA SER A 309 -3.85 -5.38 26.86
C SER A 309 -2.66 -6.31 27.03
N ASP A 310 -2.63 -6.96 28.19
CA ASP A 310 -1.82 -8.14 28.47
C ASP A 310 -2.62 -9.11 29.37
N PRO A 311 -3.65 -9.79 28.84
CA PRO A 311 -4.33 -10.85 29.57
C PRO A 311 -3.36 -12.04 29.70
N THR A 312 -3.15 -12.46 30.95
CA THR A 312 -2.17 -13.48 31.30
C THR A 312 -2.78 -14.88 31.36
N ASP A 313 -1.92 -15.83 31.00
CA ASP A 313 -2.03 -17.28 31.06
C ASP A 313 -2.97 -18.00 30.09
N GLY A 314 -2.33 -18.83 29.26
CA GLY A 314 -2.96 -19.89 28.48
C GLY A 314 -3.24 -19.54 27.02
N CYS A 315 -3.94 -20.46 26.37
CA CYS A 315 -4.34 -20.36 24.97
C CYS A 315 -5.48 -19.35 24.82
N LEU A 316 -5.18 -18.21 24.19
CA LEU A 316 -6.11 -17.15 23.86
C LEU A 316 -6.96 -17.56 22.66
N ALA A 317 -8.28 -17.33 22.76
CA ALA A 317 -9.18 -17.56 21.65
C ALA A 317 -9.12 -16.37 20.69
N LEU A 318 -8.34 -16.47 19.61
CA LEU A 318 -8.30 -15.41 18.59
C LEU A 318 -9.54 -15.46 17.66
N PRO A 319 -10.08 -14.31 17.23
CA PRO A 319 -9.69 -12.96 17.66
C PRO A 319 -10.07 -12.69 19.11
N ASP A 320 -9.12 -12.14 19.85
CA ASP A 320 -9.28 -11.81 21.25
C ASP A 320 -9.68 -10.32 21.38
N PRO A 321 -10.83 -10.01 22.01
CA PRO A 321 -11.38 -8.66 22.07
C PRO A 321 -10.53 -7.67 22.87
N ASP A 322 -9.66 -8.15 23.76
CA ASP A 322 -8.80 -7.30 24.56
C ASP A 322 -7.62 -6.78 23.74
N PHE A 323 -7.28 -7.45 22.64
CA PHE A 323 -6.23 -7.02 21.73
C PHE A 323 -6.80 -6.24 20.53
N GLY A 324 -6.10 -5.17 20.14
CA GLY A 324 -6.31 -4.54 18.85
C GLY A 324 -5.70 -5.39 17.71
N ARG A 325 -4.97 -4.74 16.82
CA ARG A 325 -4.19 -5.46 15.81
C ARG A 325 -2.90 -5.96 16.44
N ALA A 326 -2.67 -7.26 16.41
CA ALA A 326 -1.56 -7.86 17.14
C ALA A 326 -1.00 -9.08 16.41
N ILE A 327 0.31 -9.30 16.59
CA ILE A 327 0.98 -10.55 16.25
C ILE A 327 1.30 -11.24 17.58
N PHE A 328 1.00 -12.52 17.67
CA PHE A 328 1.24 -13.37 18.83
C PHE A 328 2.27 -14.42 18.44
N PRO A 329 3.58 -14.18 18.62
CA PRO A 329 4.57 -15.24 18.38
C PRO A 329 4.47 -16.38 19.37
N PHE A 330 4.35 -16.03 20.65
CA PHE A 330 4.33 -16.99 21.76
C PHE A 330 3.59 -16.36 22.94
N GLN A 331 2.37 -15.87 22.72
CA GLN A 331 1.63 -15.21 23.80
C GLN A 331 1.30 -16.22 24.91
N GLY A 332 1.73 -15.94 26.14
CA GLY A 332 1.54 -16.75 27.34
C GLY A 332 2.17 -16.08 28.56
N GLY A 333 2.19 -16.76 29.72
CA GLY A 333 2.85 -16.24 30.94
C GLY A 333 4.37 -16.33 30.86
N LEU A 334 5.01 -15.29 30.33
CA LEU A 334 6.46 -15.21 30.15
C LEU A 334 7.04 -14.00 30.88
N ILE A 335 8.24 -14.18 31.43
CA ILE A 335 9.01 -13.10 32.05
C ILE A 335 10.33 -12.90 31.31
N THR A 336 10.77 -11.64 31.26
CA THR A 336 12.06 -11.22 30.69
C THR A 336 13.04 -10.73 31.76
N ASP A 337 12.69 -10.89 33.03
CA ASP A 337 13.48 -10.49 34.19
C ASP A 337 14.88 -11.11 34.22
N ASN A 338 15.80 -10.39 34.88
CA ASN A 338 17.14 -10.86 35.14
C ASN A 338 17.52 -10.68 36.62
N PRO A 339 18.24 -11.65 37.22
CA PRO A 339 18.68 -12.92 36.63
C PRO A 339 17.67 -14.06 36.85
N GLU A 340 17.31 -14.80 35.80
CA GLU A 340 16.58 -16.07 35.94
C GLU A 340 17.40 -17.30 35.50
N PRO A 341 17.20 -18.48 36.12
CA PRO A 341 18.01 -19.67 35.83
C PRO A 341 17.98 -20.12 34.36
N GLY A 342 16.82 -20.03 33.71
CA GLY A 342 16.64 -20.38 32.29
C GLY A 342 17.37 -19.44 31.33
N CYS A 343 17.70 -18.22 31.75
CA CYS A 343 18.41 -17.25 30.92
C CYS A 343 19.87 -17.61 30.65
N ALA A 344 20.48 -18.49 31.47
CA ALA A 344 21.90 -18.82 31.39
C ALA A 344 22.30 -19.44 30.03
N GLY A 345 21.34 -20.03 29.30
CA GLY A 345 21.56 -20.59 27.96
C GLY A 345 21.57 -19.57 26.83
N TYR A 346 21.15 -18.33 27.08
CA TYR A 346 21.09 -17.28 26.06
C TYR A 346 22.41 -16.55 25.86
N PRO A 347 22.62 -15.89 24.71
CA PRO A 347 23.78 -15.02 24.52
C PRO A 347 23.86 -13.97 25.64
N GLY A 348 25.00 -13.95 26.35
CA GLY A 348 25.21 -13.06 27.50
C GLY A 348 24.65 -13.59 28.83
N GLY A 349 23.93 -14.72 28.83
CA GLY A 349 23.34 -15.32 30.03
C GLY A 349 22.18 -14.52 30.61
N THR A 350 21.50 -13.71 29.78
CA THR A 350 20.44 -12.78 30.20
C THR A 350 19.18 -12.97 29.36
N CYS A 351 18.03 -12.84 30.03
CA CYS A 351 16.74 -12.67 29.40
C CYS A 351 16.56 -11.23 28.90
N GLY A 352 15.51 -10.98 28.14
CA GLY A 352 15.19 -9.68 27.57
C GLY A 352 14.61 -9.79 26.16
N ILE A 353 14.23 -8.65 25.60
CA ILE A 353 13.82 -8.54 24.20
C ILE A 353 14.89 -7.75 23.45
N PHE A 354 15.36 -8.32 22.34
CA PHE A 354 16.46 -7.77 21.56
C PHE A 354 16.04 -7.56 20.12
N THR A 355 16.58 -6.52 19.50
CA THR A 355 16.36 -6.24 18.09
C THR A 355 17.66 -6.29 17.30
N SER A 356 17.57 -6.56 16.01
CA SER A 356 18.66 -6.36 15.06
C SER A 356 18.11 -5.95 13.70
N VAL A 357 18.91 -5.20 12.95
CA VAL A 357 18.67 -4.93 11.54
C VAL A 357 19.75 -5.63 10.74
N THR A 358 19.37 -6.53 9.85
CA THR A 358 20.29 -7.15 8.90
C THR A 358 19.99 -6.68 7.48
N GLY A 359 20.96 -6.84 6.59
CA GLY A 359 20.86 -6.32 5.23
C GLY A 359 21.05 -4.81 5.14
N THR A 360 20.72 -4.25 3.97
CA THR A 360 20.85 -2.82 3.66
C THR A 360 19.62 -2.36 2.91
N ALA A 361 19.23 -1.09 3.09
CA ALA A 361 18.05 -0.55 2.40
C ALA A 361 18.21 -0.70 0.87
N PRO A 362 17.15 -1.11 0.14
CA PRO A 362 15.76 -1.31 0.58
C PRO A 362 15.41 -2.77 0.97
N ASN A 363 16.38 -3.63 1.28
CA ASN A 363 16.17 -5.05 1.59
C ASN A 363 16.58 -5.39 3.03
N ARG A 364 16.31 -4.50 3.98
CA ARG A 364 16.58 -4.78 5.39
C ARG A 364 15.62 -5.83 5.93
N GLN A 365 16.11 -6.64 6.85
CA GLN A 365 15.27 -7.42 7.75
C GLN A 365 15.33 -6.78 9.14
N PHE A 366 14.19 -6.73 9.81
CA PHE A 366 14.13 -6.30 11.20
C PHE A 366 13.68 -7.48 12.05
N ASN A 367 14.58 -7.93 12.92
CA ASN A 367 14.38 -9.08 13.78
C ASN A 367 14.08 -8.61 15.19
N ILE A 368 13.04 -9.14 15.80
CA ILE A 368 12.69 -8.94 17.21
C ILE A 368 12.76 -10.30 17.88
N GLU A 369 13.74 -10.50 18.74
CA GLU A 369 14.04 -11.76 19.44
C GLU A 369 13.63 -11.66 20.91
N TRP A 370 12.85 -12.62 21.38
CA TRP A 370 12.58 -12.84 22.79
C TRP A 370 13.55 -13.87 23.36
N ARG A 371 14.15 -13.51 24.49
CA ARG A 371 14.90 -14.40 25.38
C ARG A 371 14.15 -14.39 26.70
N ALA A 372 13.13 -15.22 26.83
CA ALA A 372 12.23 -15.22 27.97
C ALA A 372 12.29 -16.58 28.71
N VAL A 373 11.71 -16.62 29.90
CA VAL A 373 11.42 -17.87 30.61
C VAL A 373 9.95 -17.89 31.01
N HIS A 374 9.43 -19.06 31.33
CA HIS A 374 8.05 -19.17 31.82
C HIS A 374 7.93 -18.61 33.24
N ALA A 375 6.86 -17.85 33.51
CA ALA A 375 6.63 -17.23 34.81
C ALA A 375 6.45 -18.26 35.95
N ASP A 376 5.81 -19.40 35.64
CA ASP A 376 5.54 -20.50 36.58
C ASP A 376 6.71 -21.49 36.72
N ASP A 377 7.62 -21.52 35.75
CA ASP A 377 8.90 -22.24 35.81
C ASP A 377 10.03 -21.42 35.17
N PRO A 378 10.70 -20.53 35.93
CA PRO A 378 11.79 -19.70 35.42
C PRO A 378 13.06 -20.48 35.01
N THR A 379 13.06 -21.81 35.12
CA THR A 379 14.10 -22.68 34.56
C THR A 379 13.82 -23.10 33.11
N SER A 380 12.57 -22.93 32.66
CA SER A 380 12.08 -23.29 31.34
C SER A 380 12.27 -22.13 30.35
N PRO A 381 13.15 -22.25 29.33
CA PRO A 381 13.38 -21.18 28.35
C PRO A 381 12.21 -21.04 27.35
N ALA A 382 12.03 -19.84 26.81
CA ALA A 382 11.17 -19.54 25.67
C ALA A 382 11.90 -18.56 24.72
N ASN A 383 12.44 -19.07 23.62
CA ASN A 383 13.18 -18.27 22.63
C ASN A 383 12.50 -18.31 21.27
N PHE A 384 12.21 -17.14 20.73
CA PHE A 384 11.52 -16.98 19.45
C PHE A 384 11.81 -15.60 18.85
N GLU A 385 11.60 -15.47 17.55
CA GLU A 385 11.92 -14.27 16.76
C GLU A 385 10.80 -13.96 15.78
N VAL A 386 10.46 -12.67 15.63
CA VAL A 386 9.66 -12.17 14.49
C VAL A 386 10.56 -11.44 13.52
N VAL A 387 10.42 -11.74 12.24
CA VAL A 387 11.19 -11.12 11.16
C VAL A 387 10.28 -10.37 10.21
N PHE A 388 10.50 -9.06 10.09
CA PHE A 388 9.89 -8.21 9.08
C PHE A 388 10.88 -7.92 7.95
N TYR A 389 10.36 -7.70 6.73
CA TYR A 389 11.15 -7.49 5.53
C TYR A 389 10.78 -6.17 4.87
N GLU A 390 11.76 -5.28 4.66
CA GLU A 390 11.53 -3.93 4.11
C GLU A 390 10.92 -3.93 2.71
N ASN A 391 11.19 -4.98 1.93
CA ASN A 391 10.78 -5.11 0.53
C ASN A 391 9.60 -6.08 0.31
N MET A 392 9.07 -6.71 1.37
CA MET A 392 7.94 -7.64 1.29
C MET A 392 6.84 -7.19 2.26
N PRO A 393 6.05 -6.16 1.89
CA PRO A 393 4.92 -5.73 2.70
C PRO A 393 3.87 -6.86 2.78
N ASN A 394 3.21 -7.00 3.93
CA ASN A 394 2.24 -8.07 4.23
C ASN A 394 2.84 -9.49 4.32
N PHE A 395 4.12 -9.57 4.69
CA PHE A 395 4.85 -10.82 4.89
C PHE A 395 5.71 -10.71 6.15
N PHE A 396 5.65 -11.71 7.02
CA PHE A 396 6.57 -11.84 8.15
C PHE A 396 6.78 -13.32 8.53
N ASP A 397 7.91 -13.60 9.13
CA ASP A 397 8.23 -14.93 9.67
C ASP A 397 8.21 -14.91 11.19
N ILE A 398 7.81 -16.03 11.80
CA ILE A 398 8.04 -16.33 13.22
C ILE A 398 8.94 -17.56 13.30
N ILE A 399 10.09 -17.44 13.97
CA ILE A 399 11.08 -18.50 14.11
C ILE A 399 11.18 -18.89 15.59
N TYR A 400 11.11 -20.19 15.88
CA TYR A 400 11.21 -20.71 17.25
C TYR A 400 12.59 -21.29 17.51
N GLY A 401 13.21 -20.85 18.60
CA GLY A 401 14.42 -21.39 19.18
C GLY A 401 14.10 -22.47 20.21
N VAL A 402 14.98 -22.63 21.20
CA VAL A 402 14.77 -23.59 22.29
C VAL A 402 13.65 -23.09 23.20
N THR A 403 12.62 -23.93 23.35
CA THR A 403 11.51 -23.74 24.31
C THR A 403 11.43 -24.96 25.23
N GLY A 404 11.08 -24.78 26.50
CA GLY A 404 10.97 -25.89 27.45
C GLY A 404 9.70 -26.73 27.29
N ASP A 405 8.63 -26.14 26.73
CA ASP A 405 7.30 -26.74 26.62
C ASP A 405 6.82 -26.95 25.16
N ASN A 406 7.55 -26.44 24.16
CA ASN A 406 7.15 -26.38 22.75
C ASN A 406 5.80 -25.68 22.50
N GLY A 407 5.43 -24.69 23.31
CA GLY A 407 4.19 -23.92 23.17
C GLY A 407 2.94 -24.61 23.74
N ALA A 408 3.11 -25.49 24.73
CA ALA A 408 2.03 -26.27 25.33
C ALA A 408 0.88 -25.40 25.89
N SER A 409 1.18 -24.18 26.32
CA SER A 409 0.19 -23.20 26.80
C SER A 409 0.11 -21.94 25.93
N ALA A 410 0.96 -21.81 24.91
CA ALA A 410 1.13 -20.56 24.17
C ALA A 410 0.14 -20.41 23.01
N THR A 411 -0.16 -19.15 22.69
CA THR A 411 -0.88 -18.75 21.48
C THR A 411 0.12 -18.26 20.43
N SER A 412 0.05 -18.85 19.24
CA SER A 412 0.77 -18.38 18.05
C SER A 412 -0.21 -18.00 16.94
N GLY A 413 -0.14 -16.77 16.45
CA GLY A 413 -1.05 -16.27 15.44
C GLY A 413 -0.90 -14.78 15.16
N VAL A 414 -1.89 -14.23 14.46
CA VAL A 414 -2.01 -12.80 14.18
C VAL A 414 -3.49 -12.45 14.04
N GLN A 415 -3.89 -11.27 14.49
CA GLN A 415 -5.27 -10.79 14.36
C GLN A 415 -5.35 -9.35 13.85
N ALA A 416 -6.41 -9.09 13.10
CA ALA A 416 -6.68 -7.78 12.52
C ALA A 416 -7.27 -6.81 13.55
N SER A 417 -8.09 -7.32 14.46
CA SER A 417 -8.74 -6.57 15.52
C SER A 417 -9.30 -7.55 16.56
N GLY A 418 -9.84 -7.03 17.65
CA GLY A 418 -10.59 -7.83 18.63
C GLY A 418 -11.88 -8.47 18.10
N ALA A 419 -12.35 -8.06 16.92
CA ALA A 419 -13.46 -8.71 16.21
C ALA A 419 -12.98 -9.62 15.05
N GLY A 420 -11.67 -9.69 14.81
CA GLY A 420 -11.07 -10.42 13.71
C GLY A 420 -10.97 -9.62 12.40
N PRO A 421 -10.64 -10.29 11.28
CA PRO A 421 -10.26 -11.71 11.18
C PRO A 421 -8.96 -12.04 11.93
N ALA A 422 -8.72 -13.32 12.23
CA ALA A 422 -7.49 -13.82 12.84
C ALA A 422 -6.99 -15.08 12.12
N THR A 423 -5.67 -15.23 12.05
CA THR A 423 -4.99 -16.47 11.65
C THR A 423 -4.29 -17.06 12.87
N ILE A 424 -4.77 -18.22 13.34
CA ILE A 424 -4.15 -18.97 14.43
C ILE A 424 -3.27 -20.06 13.82
N PHE A 425 -2.00 -20.09 14.18
CA PHE A 425 -1.10 -21.19 13.85
C PHE A 425 -1.16 -22.30 14.89
N SER A 426 -1.08 -21.95 16.17
CA SER A 426 -1.20 -22.91 17.28
C SER A 426 -1.77 -22.26 18.53
N CYS A 427 -2.45 -23.05 19.36
CA CYS A 427 -2.95 -22.57 20.64
C CYS A 427 -3.08 -23.76 21.60
N GLY A 428 -2.28 -23.74 22.68
CA GLY A 428 -2.32 -24.80 23.70
C GLY A 428 -1.84 -26.18 23.20
N THR A 429 -0.86 -26.20 22.30
CA THR A 429 -0.35 -27.44 21.66
C THR A 429 1.17 -27.42 21.55
N THR A 430 1.82 -28.57 21.77
CA THR A 430 3.29 -28.73 21.69
C THR A 430 3.82 -28.74 20.25
N THR A 431 3.61 -27.64 19.52
CA THR A 431 3.91 -27.50 18.08
C THR A 431 5.06 -26.53 17.80
N LEU A 432 5.40 -25.65 18.75
CA LEU A 432 6.40 -24.58 18.59
C LEU A 432 7.81 -25.08 18.94
N THR A 433 8.27 -26.07 18.17
CA THR A 433 9.55 -26.76 18.39
C THR A 433 10.74 -25.97 17.86
N ASN A 434 11.91 -26.22 18.43
CA ASN A 434 13.16 -25.61 17.98
C ASN A 434 13.40 -25.74 16.46
N SER A 435 13.84 -24.63 15.85
CA SER A 435 14.06 -24.42 14.42
C SER A 435 12.80 -24.39 13.55
N LEU A 436 11.60 -24.47 14.12
CA LEU A 436 10.38 -24.24 13.34
C LEU A 436 10.35 -22.77 12.88
N LYS A 437 10.11 -22.55 11.59
CA LYS A 437 9.77 -21.25 11.01
C LYS A 437 8.35 -21.31 10.48
N VAL A 438 7.53 -20.36 10.89
CA VAL A 438 6.17 -20.16 10.39
C VAL A 438 6.14 -18.87 9.60
N THR A 439 5.87 -18.99 8.31
CA THR A 439 5.75 -17.87 7.40
C THR A 439 4.29 -17.44 7.30
N TYR A 440 4.00 -16.19 7.62
CA TYR A 440 2.70 -15.57 7.45
C TYR A 440 2.73 -14.73 6.17
N ALA A 441 2.15 -15.26 5.11
CA ALA A 441 1.99 -14.56 3.84
C ALA A 441 0.53 -14.21 3.63
N CYS A 442 0.26 -12.97 3.23
CA CYS A 442 -1.10 -12.57 2.93
C CYS A 442 -1.73 -13.42 1.82
N ALA A 443 -2.95 -13.91 2.04
CA ALA A 443 -3.73 -14.55 1.01
C ALA A 443 -4.25 -13.47 0.04
N GLU A 444 -3.64 -13.33 -1.13
CA GLU A 444 -4.29 -12.57 -2.20
C GLU A 444 -5.61 -13.27 -2.56
N ALA A 445 -6.72 -12.53 -2.62
CA ALA A 445 -8.00 -13.06 -3.05
C ALA A 445 -7.81 -13.75 -4.41
N SER A 446 -7.94 -15.09 -4.42
CA SER A 446 -7.96 -15.85 -5.66
C SER A 446 -9.10 -15.31 -6.52
N PRO A 447 -8.87 -14.97 -7.81
CA PRO A 447 -9.92 -14.44 -8.65
C PRO A 447 -11.06 -15.46 -8.70
N THR A 448 -12.23 -15.09 -8.16
CA THR A 448 -13.43 -15.89 -8.32
C THR A 448 -13.71 -15.95 -9.82
N PRO A 449 -13.82 -17.14 -10.44
CA PRO A 449 -14.06 -17.23 -11.88
C PRO A 449 -15.39 -16.58 -12.22
N THR A 450 -15.33 -15.40 -12.85
CA THR A 450 -16.50 -14.73 -13.42
C THR A 450 -17.10 -15.63 -14.49
N ALA A 451 -18.38 -15.97 -14.36
CA ALA A 451 -19.09 -16.79 -15.33
C ALA A 451 -19.03 -16.13 -16.72
N THR A 452 -18.35 -16.78 -17.67
CA THR A 452 -18.31 -16.36 -19.07
C THR A 452 -19.73 -16.43 -19.65
N ALA A 453 -20.30 -15.28 -20.01
CA ALA A 453 -21.55 -15.22 -20.75
C ALA A 453 -21.39 -15.99 -22.07
N THR A 454 -22.13 -17.11 -22.19
CA THR A 454 -22.16 -17.90 -23.41
C THR A 454 -22.96 -17.13 -24.46
N ALA A 455 -22.29 -16.67 -25.52
CA ALA A 455 -22.96 -16.05 -26.65
C ALA A 455 -23.92 -17.06 -27.30
N THR A 456 -25.21 -16.74 -27.30
CA THR A 456 -26.21 -17.50 -28.07
C THR A 456 -26.02 -17.17 -29.54
N ALA A 457 -25.53 -18.14 -30.32
CA ALA A 457 -25.38 -17.99 -31.76
C ALA A 457 -26.76 -18.02 -32.44
N THR A 458 -27.10 -16.93 -33.13
CA THR A 458 -28.20 -16.88 -34.10
C THR A 458 -27.87 -17.81 -35.28
N ALA A 459 -28.78 -18.73 -35.59
CA ALA A 459 -28.59 -19.76 -36.60
C ALA A 459 -28.48 -19.18 -38.02
N THR A 460 -27.34 -19.43 -38.68
CA THR A 460 -27.20 -19.32 -40.14
C THR A 460 -27.31 -20.71 -40.73
N ALA A 461 -28.29 -20.92 -41.61
CA ALA A 461 -28.53 -22.19 -42.28
C ALA A 461 -27.46 -22.44 -43.35
N THR A 462 -26.75 -23.57 -43.26
CA THR A 462 -25.86 -24.07 -44.31
C THR A 462 -26.20 -25.52 -44.63
N GLY A 463 -26.49 -25.78 -45.90
CA GLY A 463 -27.05 -27.02 -46.41
C GLY A 463 -26.16 -28.25 -46.25
N THR A 464 -26.79 -29.37 -45.93
CA THR A 464 -26.22 -30.71 -45.85
C THR A 464 -25.92 -31.24 -47.25
N ALA A 465 -24.66 -31.64 -47.51
CA ALA A 465 -24.32 -32.54 -48.61
C ALA A 465 -24.09 -33.95 -48.04
N THR A 466 -24.99 -34.86 -48.41
CA THR A 466 -24.95 -36.29 -48.11
C THR A 466 -23.88 -36.98 -48.96
N ALA A 467 -23.02 -37.79 -48.34
CA ALA A 467 -22.24 -38.82 -49.02
C ALA A 467 -22.53 -40.19 -48.40
N THR A 468 -23.07 -41.05 -49.25
CA THR A 468 -23.53 -42.42 -49.02
C THR A 468 -22.36 -43.39 -48.87
N ALA A 469 -22.44 -44.30 -47.89
CA ALA A 469 -21.79 -45.61 -47.97
C ALA A 469 -22.69 -46.67 -47.33
N THR A 470 -23.12 -47.60 -48.18
CA THR A 470 -24.05 -48.70 -47.96
C THR A 470 -23.32 -49.94 -47.44
N PHE A 471 -23.80 -50.58 -46.38
CA PHE A 471 -23.74 -52.05 -46.23
C PHE A 471 -24.94 -52.56 -45.41
N THR A 472 -25.64 -53.55 -45.97
CA THR A 472 -26.77 -54.31 -45.38
C THR A 472 -26.35 -55.79 -45.40
N PRO A 473 -26.68 -56.58 -44.37
CA PRO A 473 -27.70 -57.61 -44.61
C PRO A 473 -28.65 -57.91 -43.44
N THR A 474 -29.83 -58.38 -43.85
CA THR A 474 -31.05 -58.77 -43.11
C THR A 474 -30.97 -60.20 -42.53
N ALA A 475 -31.89 -60.52 -41.61
CA ALA A 475 -31.91 -61.66 -40.69
C ALA A 475 -32.58 -62.98 -41.17
N THR A 476 -32.13 -64.06 -40.51
CA THR A 476 -32.82 -65.30 -40.04
C THR A 476 -33.42 -66.33 -41.01
N ALA A 477 -33.02 -67.61 -40.81
CA ALA A 477 -33.84 -68.79 -41.07
C ALA A 477 -33.61 -69.92 -40.02
N THR A 478 -34.71 -70.63 -39.75
CA THR A 478 -35.03 -71.62 -38.72
C THR A 478 -34.41 -73.02 -38.93
N ALA A 479 -34.14 -73.77 -37.85
CA ALA A 479 -34.13 -75.24 -37.86
C ALA A 479 -34.59 -75.86 -36.53
N THR A 480 -35.49 -76.83 -36.66
CA THR A 480 -36.21 -77.62 -35.66
C THR A 480 -35.35 -78.77 -35.13
N PHE A 481 -35.39 -79.05 -33.81
CA PHE A 481 -35.04 -80.36 -33.26
C PHE A 481 -36.05 -80.82 -32.20
N THR A 482 -36.54 -82.03 -32.41
CA THR A 482 -37.47 -82.81 -31.58
C THR A 482 -36.80 -83.34 -30.30
N PRO A 483 -37.46 -83.29 -29.13
CA PRO A 483 -37.09 -84.16 -28.02
C PRO A 483 -38.20 -85.14 -27.64
N THR A 484 -37.83 -86.42 -27.60
CA THR A 484 -38.54 -87.51 -26.94
C THR A 484 -38.36 -87.42 -25.43
N ALA A 485 -39.42 -87.64 -24.66
CA ALA A 485 -39.42 -87.59 -23.19
C ALA A 485 -38.73 -88.80 -22.55
N THR A 486 -37.90 -88.60 -21.53
CA THR A 486 -37.56 -89.59 -20.48
C THR A 486 -37.13 -88.87 -19.19
N ALA A 487 -37.36 -89.55 -18.06
CA ALA A 487 -37.67 -89.08 -16.72
C ALA A 487 -36.64 -88.22 -15.95
N THR A 488 -37.24 -87.41 -15.07
CA THR A 488 -36.73 -86.60 -13.96
C THR A 488 -35.71 -87.30 -13.06
N ALA A 489 -34.54 -86.69 -12.89
CA ALA A 489 -33.67 -86.90 -11.74
C ALA A 489 -33.37 -85.54 -11.09
N THR A 490 -33.71 -85.43 -9.81
CA THR A 490 -33.52 -84.28 -8.95
C THR A 490 -32.02 -84.03 -8.70
N PHE A 491 -31.50 -82.87 -9.11
CA PHE A 491 -30.20 -82.39 -8.67
C PHE A 491 -30.33 -80.98 -8.06
N THR A 492 -29.88 -80.87 -6.82
CA THR A 492 -29.79 -79.64 -6.04
C THR A 492 -28.76 -78.69 -6.68
N PRO A 493 -29.12 -77.44 -7.05
CA PRO A 493 -28.16 -76.50 -7.62
C PRO A 493 -27.29 -75.89 -6.51
N THR A 494 -25.98 -76.05 -6.61
CA THR A 494 -24.98 -75.24 -5.91
C THR A 494 -24.70 -74.00 -6.75
N ALA A 495 -24.89 -72.80 -6.17
CA ALA A 495 -24.63 -71.53 -6.83
C ALA A 495 -23.13 -71.39 -7.17
N THR A 496 -22.83 -71.12 -8.44
CA THR A 496 -21.51 -70.70 -8.91
C THR A 496 -21.54 -69.19 -9.14
N ALA A 497 -20.73 -68.43 -8.40
CA ALA A 497 -20.64 -66.99 -8.53
C ALA A 497 -19.96 -66.58 -9.84
N THR A 498 -20.64 -65.77 -10.65
CA THR A 498 -20.08 -65.12 -11.83
C THR A 498 -19.22 -63.93 -11.39
N ALA A 499 -17.92 -63.95 -11.71
CA ALA A 499 -17.01 -62.85 -11.43
C ALA A 499 -17.37 -61.62 -12.30
N THR A 500 -17.64 -60.50 -11.64
CA THR A 500 -17.80 -59.19 -12.28
C THR A 500 -16.40 -58.61 -12.51
N ALA A 501 -16.05 -58.27 -13.74
CA ALA A 501 -14.79 -57.62 -14.07
C ALA A 501 -14.82 -56.16 -13.56
N THR A 502 -14.04 -55.88 -12.53
CA THR A 502 -13.78 -54.53 -12.04
C THR A 502 -12.90 -53.81 -13.07
N ALA A 503 -13.35 -52.67 -13.60
CA ALA A 503 -12.53 -51.81 -14.42
C ALA A 503 -11.35 -51.28 -13.59
N THR A 504 -10.13 -51.68 -13.95
CA THR A 504 -8.90 -51.11 -13.39
C THR A 504 -8.81 -49.65 -13.81
N ALA A 505 -8.74 -48.72 -12.85
CA ALA A 505 -8.50 -47.32 -13.13
C ALA A 505 -7.19 -47.17 -13.93
N MET A 506 -7.28 -46.55 -15.11
CA MET A 506 -6.12 -46.11 -15.87
C MET A 506 -5.36 -45.10 -15.00
N PRO A 507 -4.05 -45.26 -14.76
CA PRO A 507 -3.30 -44.33 -13.93
C PRO A 507 -3.38 -42.93 -14.55
N THR A 508 -3.87 -41.96 -13.77
CA THR A 508 -3.85 -40.55 -14.13
C THR A 508 -2.40 -40.15 -14.42
N PRO A 509 -2.10 -39.50 -15.57
CA PRO A 509 -0.73 -39.05 -15.87
C PRO A 509 -0.27 -38.10 -14.76
N THR A 510 0.77 -38.50 -14.03
CA THR A 510 1.44 -37.69 -13.03
C THR A 510 2.25 -36.60 -13.73
N ILE A 511 1.80 -35.36 -13.64
CA ILE A 511 2.54 -34.16 -14.07
C ILE A 511 3.74 -33.93 -13.14
N SER A 512 4.91 -33.62 -13.69
CA SER A 512 6.11 -33.34 -12.88
C SER A 512 6.11 -31.88 -12.41
N PRO A 513 6.39 -31.58 -11.12
CA PRO A 513 6.51 -30.20 -10.67
C PRO A 513 7.74 -29.51 -11.30
N THR A 514 7.64 -28.20 -11.51
CA THR A 514 8.77 -27.38 -12.00
C THR A 514 9.07 -26.22 -11.06
N ALA A 515 10.32 -25.76 -11.10
CA ALA A 515 10.78 -24.53 -10.46
C ALA A 515 11.35 -23.59 -11.55
N LEU A 516 10.94 -22.32 -11.51
CA LEU A 516 11.41 -21.28 -12.43
C LEU A 516 12.18 -20.21 -11.64
N THR A 517 13.50 -20.22 -11.77
CA THR A 517 14.37 -19.23 -11.11
C THR A 517 14.67 -18.08 -12.07
N VAL A 518 14.31 -16.86 -11.70
CA VAL A 518 14.54 -15.65 -12.51
C VAL A 518 15.84 -14.98 -12.08
N ALA A 519 16.64 -14.52 -13.05
CA ALA A 519 17.88 -13.81 -12.76
C ALA A 519 17.61 -12.30 -12.60
N PRO A 520 18.24 -11.63 -11.62
CA PRO A 520 18.28 -10.18 -11.57
C PRO A 520 18.84 -9.58 -12.85
N ALA A 521 18.34 -8.42 -13.24
CA ALA A 521 18.79 -7.71 -14.43
C ALA A 521 19.15 -6.26 -14.11
N SER A 522 20.13 -5.71 -14.82
CA SER A 522 20.51 -4.30 -14.68
C SER A 522 20.71 -3.64 -16.03
N GLY A 523 20.34 -2.37 -16.12
CA GLY A 523 20.55 -1.58 -17.31
C GLY A 523 20.52 -0.09 -17.00
N THR A 524 20.64 0.72 -18.05
CA THR A 524 20.77 2.17 -17.94
C THR A 524 19.49 2.85 -18.40
N TYR A 525 19.14 3.96 -17.76
CA TYR A 525 17.96 4.77 -18.12
C TYR A 525 17.91 5.10 -19.62
N GLY A 526 16.77 4.80 -20.26
CA GLY A 526 16.59 4.97 -21.71
C GLY A 526 17.28 3.91 -22.59
N GLY A 527 17.95 2.92 -21.98
CA GLY A 527 18.65 1.85 -22.68
C GLY A 527 17.82 0.56 -22.81
N THR A 528 18.53 -0.57 -22.88
CA THR A 528 17.92 -1.91 -22.92
C THR A 528 18.57 -2.85 -21.92
N VAL A 529 17.85 -3.91 -21.53
CA VAL A 529 18.30 -4.96 -20.62
C VAL A 529 18.01 -6.35 -21.19
N ASN A 530 18.81 -7.35 -20.79
CA ASN A 530 18.55 -8.76 -21.07
C ASN A 530 17.93 -9.44 -19.84
N LEU A 531 16.86 -10.19 -20.03
CA LEU A 531 16.17 -10.94 -18.97
C LEU A 531 16.46 -12.43 -19.14
N SER A 532 16.61 -13.17 -18.05
CA SER A 532 16.77 -14.62 -18.11
C SER A 532 16.08 -15.34 -16.97
N ALA A 533 15.65 -16.58 -17.24
CA ALA A 533 15.05 -17.47 -16.26
C ALA A 533 15.42 -18.93 -16.56
N THR A 534 15.61 -19.72 -15.50
CA THR A 534 16.01 -21.13 -15.57
C THR A 534 14.86 -22.01 -15.09
N LEU A 535 14.34 -22.87 -15.97
CA LEU A 535 13.30 -23.85 -15.66
C LEU A 535 13.92 -25.21 -15.33
N THR A 536 13.55 -25.78 -14.18
CA THR A 536 13.97 -27.11 -13.75
C THR A 536 12.79 -27.97 -13.30
N SER A 537 12.94 -29.28 -13.33
CA SER A 537 12.01 -30.26 -12.73
C SER A 537 12.83 -31.27 -11.94
N SER A 538 12.54 -31.39 -10.64
CA SER A 538 13.32 -32.21 -9.70
C SER A 538 14.85 -31.93 -9.79
N GLY A 539 15.21 -30.65 -9.96
CA GLY A 539 16.59 -30.19 -10.11
C GLY A 539 17.23 -30.40 -11.49
N SER A 540 16.56 -31.08 -12.42
CA SER A 540 17.04 -31.28 -13.79
C SER A 540 16.55 -30.17 -14.73
N PRO A 541 17.39 -29.64 -15.65
CA PRO A 541 16.95 -28.61 -16.59
C PRO A 541 15.85 -29.08 -17.54
N VAL A 542 14.86 -28.23 -17.78
CA VAL A 542 13.76 -28.50 -18.72
C VAL A 542 13.93 -27.64 -19.98
N SER A 543 14.31 -28.27 -21.09
CA SER A 543 14.57 -27.60 -22.36
C SER A 543 13.34 -27.52 -23.27
N GLY A 544 13.36 -26.59 -24.23
CA GLY A 544 12.33 -26.44 -25.26
C GLY A 544 10.99 -25.89 -24.77
N LYS A 545 10.95 -25.27 -23.58
CA LYS A 545 9.73 -24.68 -23.00
C LYS A 545 9.70 -23.18 -23.21
N THR A 546 8.51 -22.64 -23.45
CA THR A 546 8.31 -21.20 -23.61
C THR A 546 8.17 -20.55 -22.24
N ILE A 547 8.99 -19.53 -21.99
CA ILE A 547 8.94 -18.68 -20.79
C ILE A 547 8.51 -17.28 -21.20
N ASN A 548 7.41 -16.79 -20.64
CA ASN A 548 6.95 -15.42 -20.82
C ASN A 548 7.65 -14.52 -19.81
N PHE A 549 8.17 -13.37 -20.24
CA PHE A 549 8.84 -12.40 -19.40
C PHE A 549 8.00 -11.13 -19.22
N THR A 550 8.13 -10.54 -18.03
CA THR A 550 7.57 -9.23 -17.70
C THR A 550 8.66 -8.29 -17.18
N LEU A 551 8.47 -6.99 -17.39
CA LEU A 551 9.29 -5.93 -16.82
C LEU A 551 8.39 -4.96 -16.05
N ASN A 552 8.58 -4.83 -14.74
CA ASN A 552 7.67 -4.13 -13.81
C ASN A 552 6.19 -4.54 -14.02
N GLY A 553 5.94 -5.84 -14.13
CA GLY A 553 4.61 -6.41 -14.40
C GLY A 553 4.14 -6.35 -15.86
N ASN A 554 4.77 -5.54 -16.72
CA ASN A 554 4.37 -5.41 -18.12
C ASN A 554 4.95 -6.54 -18.99
N PRO A 555 4.14 -7.24 -19.82
CA PRO A 555 4.65 -8.27 -20.72
C PRO A 555 5.65 -7.72 -21.74
N VAL A 556 6.85 -8.32 -21.81
CA VAL A 556 7.91 -7.93 -22.75
C VAL A 556 8.25 -9.03 -23.77
N GLY A 557 7.38 -10.02 -23.87
CA GLY A 557 7.49 -11.15 -24.78
C GLY A 557 8.03 -12.41 -24.11
N SER A 558 8.46 -13.38 -24.91
CA SER A 558 8.88 -14.70 -24.43
C SER A 558 10.21 -15.15 -25.03
N ALA A 559 10.80 -16.19 -24.42
CA ALA A 559 11.95 -16.91 -24.94
C ALA A 559 11.83 -18.42 -24.64
N ILE A 560 12.58 -19.24 -25.38
CA ILE A 560 12.57 -20.70 -25.22
C ILE A 560 13.76 -21.17 -24.38
N THR A 561 13.53 -22.09 -23.45
CA THR A 561 14.59 -22.69 -22.63
C THR A 561 15.56 -23.51 -23.49
N ASN A 562 16.86 -23.26 -23.34
CA ASN A 562 17.92 -24.03 -23.98
C ASN A 562 18.16 -25.38 -23.27
N ASN A 563 19.20 -26.12 -23.66
CA ASN A 563 19.57 -27.41 -23.06
C ASN A 563 19.90 -27.33 -21.55
N SER A 564 20.25 -26.14 -21.04
CA SER A 564 20.49 -25.86 -19.63
C SER A 564 19.24 -25.34 -18.92
N GLY A 565 18.06 -25.37 -19.55
CA GLY A 565 16.81 -24.89 -18.97
C GLY A 565 16.68 -23.37 -18.97
N VAL A 566 17.63 -22.63 -19.57
CA VAL A 566 17.68 -21.17 -19.52
C VAL A 566 16.96 -20.57 -20.72
N ALA A 567 15.95 -19.74 -20.47
CA ALA A 567 15.35 -18.86 -21.46
C ALA A 567 15.91 -17.44 -21.28
N THR A 568 16.31 -16.79 -22.37
CA THR A 568 16.85 -15.42 -22.34
C THR A 568 16.11 -14.54 -23.34
N LYS A 569 15.54 -13.44 -22.86
CA LYS A 569 14.93 -12.39 -23.68
C LYS A 569 15.88 -11.19 -23.75
N THR A 570 16.41 -10.90 -24.94
CA THR A 570 17.39 -9.82 -25.13
C THR A 570 16.75 -8.51 -25.59
N GLY A 571 17.41 -7.39 -25.28
CA GLY A 571 17.08 -6.08 -25.82
C GLY A 571 15.74 -5.50 -25.34
N VAL A 572 15.32 -5.83 -24.11
CA VAL A 572 14.09 -5.29 -23.53
C VAL A 572 14.30 -3.81 -23.19
N SER A 573 13.40 -2.93 -23.66
CA SER A 573 13.54 -1.49 -23.46
C SER A 573 13.32 -1.07 -22.00
N LEU A 574 14.15 -0.14 -21.53
CA LEU A 574 14.01 0.57 -20.24
C LEU A 574 13.42 1.97 -20.40
N SER A 575 12.88 2.31 -21.58
CA SER A 575 12.24 3.60 -21.81
C SER A 575 11.07 3.80 -20.84
N GLY A 576 11.03 4.96 -20.19
CA GLY A 576 10.00 5.29 -19.19
C GLY A 576 10.18 4.63 -17.82
N ILE A 577 11.20 3.80 -17.62
CA ILE A 577 11.53 3.23 -16.31
C ILE A 577 12.63 4.08 -15.70
N TYR A 578 12.28 4.85 -14.66
CA TYR A 578 13.21 5.77 -14.00
C TYR A 578 14.39 5.03 -13.33
N PRO A 579 15.54 5.69 -13.15
CA PRO A 579 16.63 5.16 -12.33
C PRO A 579 16.12 4.72 -10.95
N GLY A 580 16.51 3.54 -10.50
CA GLY A 580 15.98 2.94 -9.28
C GLY A 580 16.25 1.44 -9.19
N VAL A 581 15.95 0.87 -8.01
CA VAL A 581 15.90 -0.58 -7.80
C VAL A 581 14.44 -1.00 -7.73
N TYR A 582 14.06 -1.98 -8.55
CA TYR A 582 12.73 -2.56 -8.61
C TYR A 582 12.85 -4.03 -8.17
N PRO A 583 12.58 -4.37 -6.89
CA PRO A 583 12.88 -5.69 -6.33
C PRO A 583 12.24 -6.89 -7.04
N SER A 584 11.08 -6.69 -7.67
CA SER A 584 10.35 -7.66 -8.49
C SER A 584 10.26 -7.23 -9.97
N GLY A 585 11.15 -6.32 -10.40
CA GLY A 585 11.06 -5.68 -11.71
C GLY A 585 11.28 -6.61 -12.90
N VAL A 586 11.84 -7.80 -12.71
CA VAL A 586 11.89 -8.85 -13.73
C VAL A 586 10.96 -9.98 -13.30
N GLY A 587 9.99 -10.34 -14.13
CA GLY A 587 9.15 -11.51 -13.92
C GLY A 587 9.29 -12.52 -15.04
N ALA A 588 9.07 -13.79 -14.72
CA ALA A 588 8.99 -14.85 -15.71
C ALA A 588 7.91 -15.88 -15.33
N SER A 589 7.24 -16.45 -16.32
CA SER A 589 6.23 -17.49 -16.11
C SER A 589 6.33 -18.60 -17.14
N PHE A 590 6.11 -19.83 -16.66
CA PHE A 590 5.90 -21.03 -17.44
C PHE A 590 4.48 -21.52 -17.18
N ALA A 591 3.67 -21.64 -18.24
CA ALA A 591 2.25 -21.98 -18.13
C ALA A 591 1.97 -23.47 -17.82
N GLY A 592 3.01 -24.31 -17.80
CA GLY A 592 2.86 -25.77 -17.71
C GLY A 592 2.51 -26.40 -19.07
N ASP A 593 2.49 -27.73 -19.08
CA ASP A 593 2.01 -28.56 -20.19
C ASP A 593 1.55 -29.93 -19.68
N SER A 594 1.29 -30.88 -20.59
CA SER A 594 0.85 -32.24 -20.25
C SER A 594 1.87 -33.05 -19.42
N SER A 595 3.13 -32.62 -19.37
CA SER A 595 4.23 -33.31 -18.69
C SER A 595 4.73 -32.56 -17.45
N TYR A 596 4.57 -31.23 -17.41
CA TYR A 596 5.13 -30.35 -16.39
C TYR A 596 4.10 -29.37 -15.83
N SER A 597 4.12 -29.17 -14.51
CA SER A 597 3.25 -28.19 -13.84
C SER A 597 3.65 -26.75 -14.20
N PRO A 598 2.75 -25.75 -14.09
CA PRO A 598 3.11 -24.35 -14.21
C PRO A 598 4.04 -23.89 -13.08
N SER A 599 4.86 -22.87 -13.36
CA SER A 599 5.71 -22.21 -12.35
C SER A 599 6.06 -20.78 -12.78
N SER A 600 6.21 -19.88 -11.82
CA SER A 600 6.61 -18.49 -12.04
C SER A 600 7.68 -18.05 -11.06
N GLY A 601 8.34 -16.93 -11.34
CA GLY A 601 9.27 -16.31 -10.42
C GLY A 601 9.50 -14.84 -10.76
N THR A 602 10.15 -14.13 -9.85
CA THR A 602 10.54 -12.73 -10.01
C THR A 602 11.97 -12.50 -9.54
N ALA A 603 12.61 -11.45 -10.03
CA ALA A 603 13.91 -10.97 -9.60
C ALA A 603 14.00 -9.45 -9.74
N SER A 604 15.06 -8.86 -9.19
CA SER A 604 15.22 -7.42 -9.21
C SER A 604 15.64 -6.87 -10.58
N LEU A 605 15.14 -5.69 -10.92
CA LEU A 605 15.65 -4.84 -11.98
C LEU A 605 16.35 -3.63 -11.36
N THR A 606 17.58 -3.36 -11.74
CA THR A 606 18.28 -2.12 -11.35
C THR A 606 18.49 -1.24 -12.57
N VAL A 607 17.93 -0.02 -12.54
CA VAL A 607 18.13 1.00 -13.58
C VAL A 607 19.06 2.08 -13.05
N THR A 608 20.20 2.31 -13.70
CA THR A 608 21.18 3.32 -13.30
C THR A 608 21.22 4.49 -14.28
N TYR A 609 21.89 5.58 -13.90
CA TYR A 609 22.34 6.58 -14.85
C TYR A 609 23.43 6.02 -15.76
N GLY A 610 23.56 6.61 -16.95
CA GLY A 610 24.58 6.29 -17.94
C GLY A 610 25.81 7.18 -17.84
N THR A 611 26.81 6.83 -18.66
CA THR A 611 28.04 7.61 -18.78
C THR A 611 27.81 8.78 -19.72
N CYS A 612 28.04 10.00 -19.22
CA CYS A 612 27.93 11.21 -20.02
C CYS A 612 28.96 11.29 -21.16
N ILE A 613 28.54 11.77 -22.32
CA ILE A 613 29.43 12.12 -23.43
C ILE A 613 29.84 13.59 -23.31
N GLY A 614 31.13 13.87 -23.49
CA GLY A 614 31.68 15.23 -23.46
C GLY A 614 32.94 15.32 -22.60
N SER A 615 33.38 16.55 -22.32
CA SER A 615 34.50 16.82 -21.40
C SER A 615 34.11 16.67 -19.94
N ASP A 616 32.82 16.80 -19.63
CA ASP A 616 32.32 16.90 -18.27
C ASP A 616 31.72 15.55 -17.82
N PRO A 617 32.22 14.96 -16.71
CA PRO A 617 31.73 13.67 -16.20
C PRO A 617 30.33 13.77 -15.59
N GLY A 618 29.55 12.69 -15.70
CA GLY A 618 28.27 12.54 -15.00
C GLY A 618 28.42 11.96 -13.60
N GLY A 619 27.41 12.19 -12.75
CA GLY A 619 27.34 11.63 -11.39
C GLY A 619 28.34 12.24 -10.41
N VAL A 620 28.97 13.37 -10.76
CA VAL A 620 29.92 14.10 -9.91
C VAL A 620 29.63 15.59 -9.93
N ILE A 621 30.20 16.31 -8.96
CA ILE A 621 30.15 17.76 -8.95
C ILE A 621 31.07 18.33 -10.04
N LEU A 622 30.61 19.38 -10.72
CA LEU A 622 31.32 20.05 -11.81
C LEU A 622 31.90 21.40 -11.35
N PRO A 623 32.92 21.92 -12.07
CA PRO A 623 33.47 23.24 -11.80
C PRO A 623 32.39 24.33 -11.72
N PRO A 624 32.48 25.27 -10.76
CA PRO A 624 33.73 25.73 -10.16
C PRO A 624 34.24 24.93 -8.96
N ILE A 625 33.40 24.11 -8.32
CA ILE A 625 33.87 23.18 -7.28
C ILE A 625 34.87 22.21 -7.91
N ASN A 626 36.01 21.99 -7.26
CA ASN A 626 37.06 21.13 -7.78
C ASN A 626 36.52 19.73 -8.08
N ALA A 627 37.13 19.06 -9.06
CA ALA A 627 36.72 17.72 -9.50
C ALA A 627 36.84 16.65 -8.41
N ASP A 628 37.67 16.87 -7.37
CA ASP A 628 37.76 16.01 -6.19
C ASP A 628 36.61 16.23 -5.18
N GLY A 629 35.73 17.19 -5.46
CA GLY A 629 34.61 17.56 -4.64
C GLY A 629 34.91 18.64 -3.59
N SER A 630 36.11 19.20 -3.51
CA SER A 630 36.51 20.10 -2.43
C SER A 630 36.99 21.49 -2.90
N SER A 631 36.35 22.58 -2.44
CA SER A 631 36.77 23.95 -2.78
C SER A 631 36.79 24.90 -1.58
N VAL A 632 37.68 25.91 -1.61
CA VAL A 632 37.79 26.97 -0.61
C VAL A 632 37.44 28.32 -1.25
N TYR A 633 36.42 28.99 -0.71
CA TYR A 633 35.90 30.27 -1.21
C TYR A 633 36.15 31.42 -0.22
N LYS A 634 36.34 32.64 -0.74
CA LYS A 634 36.35 33.86 0.10
C LYS A 634 34.92 34.22 0.51
N ARG A 635 34.69 34.44 1.80
CA ARG A 635 33.42 34.99 2.29
C ARG A 635 33.25 36.41 1.75
N LYS A 636 32.22 36.63 0.94
CA LYS A 636 31.82 37.96 0.50
C LYS A 636 30.32 38.06 0.66
N GLY A 637 29.84 39.05 1.41
CA GLY A 637 28.41 39.26 1.61
C GLY A 637 27.70 39.41 0.26
N GLY A 638 26.73 38.54 -0.03
CA GLY A 638 25.96 38.52 -1.27
C GLY A 638 26.58 37.70 -2.40
N SER A 639 27.62 36.90 -2.14
CA SER A 639 28.18 35.94 -3.09
C SER A 639 27.54 34.56 -2.95
N THR A 640 27.43 33.86 -4.06
CA THR A 640 26.95 32.47 -4.13
C THR A 640 27.99 31.55 -4.76
N ILE A 641 27.88 30.26 -4.50
CA ILE A 641 28.67 29.21 -5.13
C ILE A 641 27.76 28.44 -6.10
N PRO A 642 28.03 28.45 -7.41
CA PRO A 642 27.32 27.60 -8.36
C PRO A 642 27.64 26.13 -8.10
N VAL A 643 26.67 25.39 -7.58
CA VAL A 643 26.71 23.94 -7.44
C VAL A 643 26.20 23.34 -8.73
N LYS A 644 27.07 22.64 -9.48
CA LYS A 644 26.73 22.10 -10.79
C LYS A 644 26.94 20.60 -10.86
N PHE A 645 26.05 19.89 -11.54
CA PHE A 645 26.24 18.47 -11.82
C PHE A 645 25.47 18.04 -13.07
N MET A 646 25.80 16.86 -13.58
CA MET A 646 25.11 16.24 -14.69
C MET A 646 24.83 14.77 -14.39
N VAL A 647 23.72 14.26 -14.90
CA VAL A 647 23.43 12.83 -14.99
C VAL A 647 22.95 12.54 -16.40
N CYS A 648 23.28 11.36 -16.93
CA CYS A 648 23.05 11.05 -18.34
C CYS A 648 22.23 9.79 -18.56
N ASP A 649 21.58 9.72 -19.72
CA ASP A 649 20.89 8.54 -20.22
C ASP A 649 21.88 7.49 -20.78
N ALA A 650 21.37 6.37 -21.27
CA ALA A 650 22.17 5.30 -21.87
C ALA A 650 22.92 5.72 -23.14
N ASN A 651 22.50 6.80 -23.79
CA ASN A 651 23.17 7.37 -24.97
C ASN A 651 24.20 8.44 -24.57
N GLY A 652 24.35 8.73 -23.28
CA GLY A 652 25.26 9.72 -22.73
C GLY A 652 24.77 11.16 -22.86
N ASN A 653 23.48 11.38 -23.15
CA ASN A 653 22.89 12.71 -23.15
C ASN A 653 22.52 13.12 -21.72
N SER A 654 22.75 14.38 -21.39
CA SER A 654 22.33 14.97 -20.12
C SER A 654 20.81 14.96 -19.96
N ILE A 655 20.35 14.60 -18.78
CA ILE A 655 18.92 14.50 -18.46
C ILE A 655 18.44 15.81 -17.83
N SER A 656 17.50 16.47 -18.50
CA SER A 656 16.87 17.72 -18.05
C SER A 656 15.56 17.54 -17.28
N ASP A 657 15.00 16.33 -17.26
CA ASP A 657 13.74 16.05 -16.57
C ASP A 657 13.98 15.90 -15.05
N PRO A 658 13.47 16.82 -14.21
CA PRO A 658 13.67 16.76 -12.76
C PRO A 658 13.09 15.48 -12.14
N ASN A 659 12.07 14.87 -12.75
CA ASN A 659 11.44 13.65 -12.22
C ASN A 659 12.33 12.41 -12.31
N VAL A 660 13.23 12.43 -13.28
CA VAL A 660 14.23 11.38 -13.52
C VAL A 660 15.46 11.61 -12.65
N VAL A 661 15.81 12.87 -12.38
CA VAL A 661 17.05 13.25 -11.70
C VAL A 661 16.90 13.28 -10.19
N PHE A 662 15.81 13.84 -9.66
CA PHE A 662 15.64 14.09 -8.23
C PHE A 662 14.65 13.12 -7.57
N GLN A 663 14.92 12.77 -6.32
CA GLN A 663 14.13 11.79 -5.56
C GLN A 663 12.65 12.19 -5.44
N SER A 664 12.38 13.45 -5.09
CA SER A 664 11.05 14.03 -4.86
C SER A 664 10.28 14.42 -6.13
N GLY A 665 10.81 14.17 -7.32
CA GLY A 665 10.14 14.53 -8.59
C GLY A 665 10.23 16.03 -8.94
N CYS A 666 10.25 16.92 -7.95
CA CYS A 666 10.48 18.34 -8.12
C CYS A 666 11.63 18.85 -7.23
N CYS A 667 12.25 19.94 -7.69
CA CYS A 667 13.23 20.80 -7.00
C CYS A 667 14.24 19.99 -6.16
N GLY A 668 15.39 19.61 -6.76
CA GLY A 668 16.44 18.91 -6.04
C GLY A 668 16.79 19.57 -4.70
N SER A 669 17.05 18.74 -3.69
CA SER A 669 17.41 19.19 -2.35
C SER A 669 18.92 19.04 -2.10
N ILE A 670 19.45 19.90 -1.23
CA ILE A 670 20.82 19.81 -0.73
C ILE A 670 20.74 19.71 0.80
N THR A 671 21.36 18.67 1.35
CA THR A 671 21.48 18.49 2.79
C THR A 671 22.91 18.69 3.22
N ARG A 672 23.13 19.50 4.27
CA ARG A 672 24.44 19.57 4.93
C ARG A 672 24.61 18.35 5.84
N LEU A 673 25.63 17.55 5.56
CA LEU A 673 25.98 16.36 6.33
C LEU A 673 26.90 16.66 7.52
N SER A 674 27.85 17.58 7.35
CA SER A 674 28.83 17.89 8.37
C SER A 674 29.20 19.37 8.38
N HIS A 675 29.66 19.83 9.54
CA HIS A 675 30.16 21.19 9.76
C HIS A 675 31.37 21.11 10.69
N MET A 676 32.57 21.21 10.13
CA MET A 676 33.82 20.97 10.85
C MET A 676 34.70 22.22 10.91
N ARG A 677 35.30 22.49 12.07
CA ARG A 677 36.25 23.60 12.25
C ARG A 677 37.59 23.26 11.59
N GLY A 678 38.07 24.17 10.73
CA GLY A 678 39.36 24.04 10.03
C GLY A 678 39.22 24.34 8.53
N THR A 679 40.16 25.13 7.99
CA THR A 679 40.26 25.48 6.56
C THR A 679 41.73 25.76 6.22
N VAL A 680 42.22 25.34 5.05
CA VAL A 680 43.60 25.58 4.57
C VAL A 680 43.66 26.90 3.79
N ASP A 681 44.84 27.53 3.72
CA ASP A 681 45.05 28.94 3.39
C ASP A 681 44.86 29.38 1.93
N ASP A 682 44.72 28.44 0.99
CA ASP A 682 44.67 28.73 -0.43
C ASP A 682 43.21 28.79 -0.91
N VAL A 683 42.73 30.02 -1.09
CA VAL A 683 41.46 30.27 -1.77
C VAL A 683 41.64 29.88 -3.23
N ASN A 684 40.87 28.89 -3.67
CA ASN A 684 41.05 28.29 -5.00
C ASN A 684 40.27 29.02 -6.12
N GLU A 685 39.57 30.11 -5.80
CA GLU A 685 38.68 30.81 -6.75
C GLU A 685 38.58 32.34 -6.58
N ALA A 686 38.11 33.01 -7.64
CA ALA A 686 37.72 34.42 -7.63
C ALA A 686 36.22 34.56 -7.34
N GLY A 687 35.85 35.38 -6.36
CA GLY A 687 34.46 35.47 -5.86
C GLY A 687 33.42 35.72 -6.95
N LEU A 688 32.36 34.92 -6.91
CA LEU A 688 31.24 34.96 -7.87
C LEU A 688 30.11 35.84 -7.33
N THR A 689 29.43 36.57 -8.22
CA THR A 689 28.29 37.44 -7.88
C THR A 689 27.08 37.04 -8.70
N SER A 690 26.21 36.21 -8.13
CA SER A 690 24.90 35.85 -8.68
C SER A 690 23.84 35.87 -7.59
N ILE A 691 22.58 35.77 -8.01
CA ILE A 691 21.42 35.73 -7.11
C ILE A 691 21.31 34.29 -6.58
N PRO A 692 21.08 34.07 -5.28
CA PRO A 692 20.83 32.74 -4.75
C PRO A 692 19.56 32.15 -5.37
N ASP A 693 19.67 30.89 -5.79
CA ASP A 693 18.52 30.18 -6.34
C ASP A 693 17.71 29.55 -5.20
N VAL A 694 16.40 29.42 -5.41
CA VAL A 694 15.51 28.70 -4.48
C VAL A 694 15.41 27.20 -4.82
N ALA A 695 15.90 26.77 -5.99
CA ALA A 695 15.89 25.39 -6.46
C ALA A 695 16.96 25.16 -7.55
N PHE A 696 17.30 23.89 -7.83
CA PHE A 696 18.10 23.55 -9.00
C PHE A 696 17.38 23.89 -10.29
N ASN A 697 18.09 24.54 -11.21
CA ASN A 697 17.62 24.85 -12.55
C ASN A 697 18.50 24.12 -13.58
N TYR A 698 17.87 23.60 -14.63
CA TYR A 698 18.60 23.01 -15.75
C TYR A 698 19.03 24.11 -16.72
N THR A 699 20.33 24.26 -16.95
CA THR A 699 20.88 25.30 -17.83
C THR A 699 22.07 24.78 -18.64
N GLY A 700 22.09 25.13 -19.93
CA GLY A 700 23.05 24.60 -20.89
C GLY A 700 22.88 23.08 -21.07
N ASN A 701 23.61 22.32 -20.27
CA ASN A 701 23.62 20.86 -20.25
C ASN A 701 23.72 20.28 -18.82
N HIS A 702 23.57 21.08 -17.77
CA HIS A 702 23.76 20.65 -16.39
C HIS A 702 22.69 21.22 -15.48
N TRP A 703 22.53 20.60 -14.32
CA TRP A 703 21.77 21.14 -13.21
C TRP A 703 22.64 22.10 -12.42
N GLN A 704 22.11 23.28 -12.10
CA GLN A 704 22.80 24.32 -11.34
C GLN A 704 21.93 24.83 -10.19
N PHE A 705 22.55 25.04 -9.03
CA PHE A 705 21.98 25.75 -7.89
C PHE A 705 22.99 26.76 -7.34
N ASN A 706 22.64 28.03 -7.26
CA ASN A 706 23.48 29.07 -6.66
C ASN A 706 23.33 29.08 -5.13
N MET A 707 24.24 28.39 -4.42
CA MET A 707 24.25 28.30 -2.96
C MET A 707 24.73 29.61 -2.32
N ASP A 708 23.92 30.21 -1.44
CA ASP A 708 24.32 31.40 -0.68
C ASP A 708 25.44 31.10 0.33
N THR A 709 26.48 31.93 0.31
CA THR A 709 27.61 31.83 1.24
C THR A 709 27.40 32.61 2.55
N MET A 710 26.34 33.42 2.68
CA MET A 710 26.04 34.17 3.91
C MET A 710 25.82 33.23 5.11
N ASN A 711 25.21 32.07 4.87
CA ASN A 711 24.89 31.05 5.88
C ASN A 711 26.08 30.14 6.24
N LEU A 712 27.23 30.32 5.57
CA LEU A 712 28.45 29.57 5.85
C LEU A 712 29.37 30.35 6.79
N THR A 713 30.03 29.65 7.71
CA THR A 713 30.88 30.27 8.74
C THR A 713 32.34 30.28 8.26
N ALA A 714 32.98 31.44 8.34
CA ALA A 714 34.41 31.54 8.01
C ALA A 714 35.26 30.67 8.95
N GLY A 715 36.23 29.94 8.38
CA GLY A 715 37.09 28.99 9.09
C GLY A 715 36.48 27.60 9.32
N TYR A 716 35.38 27.29 8.64
CA TYR A 716 34.73 25.98 8.67
C TYR A 716 34.67 25.35 7.28
N THR A 717 34.57 24.02 7.30
CA THR A 717 34.38 23.16 6.13
C THR A 717 33.04 22.44 6.30
N ASP A 718 32.14 22.61 5.32
CA ASP A 718 30.81 22.02 5.28
C ASP A 718 30.74 20.97 4.16
N THR A 719 30.29 19.76 4.48
CA THR A 719 30.01 18.71 3.47
C THR A 719 28.52 18.69 3.15
N PHE A 720 28.20 18.69 1.86
CA PHE A 720 26.84 18.68 1.33
C PHE A 720 26.58 17.44 0.49
N ARG A 721 25.31 17.02 0.45
CA ARG A 721 24.82 15.92 -0.38
C ARG A 721 23.62 16.37 -1.19
N ILE A 722 23.65 16.05 -2.48
CA ILE A 722 22.54 16.16 -3.43
C ILE A 722 21.95 14.76 -3.60
N TYR A 723 20.67 14.59 -3.30
CA TYR A 723 19.98 13.30 -3.47
C TYR A 723 19.45 13.17 -4.90
N LEU A 724 19.85 12.10 -5.56
CA LEU A 724 19.38 11.75 -6.90
C LEU A 724 18.32 10.65 -6.80
N LYS A 725 17.54 10.45 -7.87
CA LYS A 725 16.59 9.33 -7.98
C LYS A 725 17.24 7.97 -7.72
N TYR A 726 18.49 7.82 -8.16
CA TYR A 726 19.34 6.67 -7.87
C TYR A 726 20.76 7.14 -7.50
N GLY A 727 21.10 7.06 -6.21
CA GLY A 727 22.39 7.49 -5.68
C GLY A 727 22.40 8.94 -5.18
N TYR A 728 23.59 9.51 -5.03
CA TYR A 728 23.79 10.87 -4.53
C TYR A 728 25.11 11.46 -5.06
N ILE A 729 25.25 12.78 -4.97
CA ILE A 729 26.51 13.50 -5.23
C ILE A 729 26.90 14.25 -3.96
N GLU A 730 28.15 14.08 -3.52
CA GLU A 730 28.70 14.81 -2.38
C GLU A 730 29.76 15.81 -2.81
N PHE A 731 29.82 16.92 -2.09
CA PHE A 731 30.86 17.92 -2.25
C PHE A 731 31.08 18.65 -0.93
N THR A 732 32.23 19.31 -0.81
CA THR A 732 32.68 19.99 0.39
C THR A 732 33.12 21.40 0.05
N VAL A 733 32.62 22.36 0.82
CA VAL A 733 32.91 23.78 0.65
C VAL A 733 33.48 24.29 1.96
N ALA A 734 34.63 24.98 1.88
CA ALA A 734 35.15 25.76 3.00
C ALA A 734 35.09 27.25 2.68
N VAL A 735 34.85 28.07 3.71
CA VAL A 735 34.75 29.53 3.56
C VAL A 735 35.83 30.21 4.40
N LYS A 736 36.57 31.14 3.80
CA LYS A 736 37.65 31.93 4.43
C LYS A 736 37.27 33.39 4.59
#